data_AF-A0AB37QNB0-F1
#
_entry.id   AF-A0AB37QNB0-F1
#
_cell.length_a   1.000
_cell.length_b   1.000
_cell.length_c   1.000
_cell.angle_alpha   90.00
_cell.angle_beta   90.00
_cell.angle_gamma   90.00
#
_symmetry.space_group_name_H-M   'P 1'
#
loop_
_entity.id
_entity.type
_entity.pdbx_description
1 polymer ?
#
loop_
_entity_poly.entity_id
_entity_poly.type
_entity_poly.pdbx_seq_one_letter_code
_entity_poly.pdbx_strand_id
1 'polypeptide(L)'
;MENTYQDLGLSTESDVEQKLLYPLMNNPSPMGLGYAHTDIRTKADIRKIKIDKGNKGKLYFPDYALIINGLPFMIVEAKAPGEDLNEAFREARLYATEINASYPRNTNPCEIIIASDGIKLLAGFWDKDDPEVTLTTEDINPLNLRFTELYELCSKKNATKRTETILKSIKSSATYFKPVQMLGGKAVENETVGENSFGANVSIEYKYLFNPETLEDRASVAKNAYVTSSRKDSHIPPINKIIRAALPVIAQGRLVKDTATAKEILDQVSNIPRIRNEICLLIGSVGSGKSTFTDYMRLEALPKHLVESTIWINVNLNKAPLSRDEIYTWVVDQCIELLKATANKLDFDSIEMLKKIYSVELGRVERGRASLYPKDSEKYLDAIYKEIERLQNSPHDTLNGIINYLCTGGEKLLIVVLDNCDKRNRDDQLLMFEVASWLKQQFSCMIFLPLRDTTYDQFRNEPPLDTVIKDLVFRIDPPLLERVIYERLNYALRVINNQQSKFVYSLPNNMLVECSRAEVATYIQAMISSLFQDAFFKRIITGLAGRNIRKGLEILLDFCKSGHIGEDELLKARQALGEYKLPYHLIAKILLKSKRKYYSDNESHIKNVFSSDDTDALPNPFIRLAILTWLRGMSREYGPNRTKGFHKLSTLVKSMQSAGHSEDRIRTETTVLIDAGCILCEAQTHVVSDEDLISIAPAGLIHLDLVKNIDYLSTISEDVFFRENQPARKIADNLIGKGPFKINSRQTAIDNSATLVRYLSSYHQKFFVGPAKILADDSHDEFLEVNVLLDYVTRTSENDEAYSKLHKLEAEYPEGLEVEAQIVSVQNYGVFVEFGLEGRGLVRKSSHSHILSKAFNSFETGDWVSVRVGKYSAQHSGFNLTLT
;
A
#
# COMPACT_ATOMS: atom_id res chain seq x y z
N MET A 1 32.11 33.99 -3.59
CA MET A 1 30.91 33.52 -4.30
C MET A 1 30.46 34.69 -5.15
N GLU A 2 30.36 34.51 -6.47
CA GLU A 2 29.76 35.52 -7.34
C GLU A 2 28.28 35.66 -6.96
N ASN A 3 27.78 36.90 -6.90
CA ASN A 3 26.37 37.15 -6.61
C ASN A 3 25.55 36.76 -7.84
N THR A 4 24.76 35.70 -7.75
CA THR A 4 23.94 35.16 -8.84
C THR A 4 22.90 36.13 -9.38
N TYR A 5 22.63 37.24 -8.68
CA TYR A 5 21.63 38.24 -9.05
C TYR A 5 22.23 39.53 -9.65
N GLN A 6 23.54 39.56 -9.89
CA GLN A 6 24.20 40.65 -10.61
C GLN A 6 24.13 40.47 -12.13
N ASP A 7 24.09 41.59 -12.86
CA ASP A 7 24.16 41.65 -14.33
C ASP A 7 23.12 40.79 -15.10
N LEU A 8 21.91 40.64 -14.54
CA LEU A 8 20.83 39.82 -15.11
C LEU A 8 20.23 40.34 -16.44
N GLY A 9 20.61 41.55 -16.89
CA GLY A 9 20.12 42.16 -18.12
C GLY A 9 18.60 42.36 -18.11
N LEU A 10 18.10 43.08 -17.10
CA LEU A 10 16.67 43.32 -16.89
C LEU A 10 16.20 44.53 -17.70
N SER A 11 15.33 44.32 -18.69
CA SER A 11 14.84 45.37 -19.60
C SER A 11 13.33 45.50 -19.66
N THR A 12 12.60 44.46 -19.24
CA THR A 12 11.14 44.37 -19.27
C THR A 12 10.61 43.85 -17.94
N GLU A 13 9.31 44.04 -17.66
CA GLU A 13 8.62 43.42 -16.52
C GLU A 13 8.81 41.89 -16.50
N SER A 14 8.72 41.25 -17.68
CA SER A 14 8.93 39.80 -17.81
C SER A 14 10.36 39.37 -17.46
N ASP A 15 11.38 40.19 -17.75
CA ASP A 15 12.74 39.91 -17.31
C ASP A 15 12.85 39.94 -15.78
N VAL A 16 12.24 40.93 -15.13
CA VAL A 16 12.22 41.05 -13.66
C VAL A 16 11.51 39.85 -13.03
N GLU A 17 10.38 39.46 -13.61
CA GLU A 17 9.60 38.31 -13.19
C GLU A 17 10.43 37.00 -13.27
N GLN A 18 10.95 36.67 -14.45
CA GLN A 18 11.52 35.35 -14.76
C GLN A 18 13.01 35.21 -14.42
N LYS A 19 13.79 36.29 -14.48
CA LYS A 19 15.25 36.26 -14.25
C LYS A 19 15.65 36.69 -12.85
N LEU A 20 14.83 37.47 -12.14
CA LEU A 20 15.11 37.92 -10.78
C LEU A 20 14.18 37.28 -9.75
N LEU A 21 12.88 37.58 -9.80
CA LEU A 21 11.94 37.19 -8.74
C LEU A 21 11.75 35.67 -8.65
N TYR A 22 11.57 35.00 -9.78
CA TYR A 22 11.40 33.55 -9.78
C TYR A 22 12.64 32.79 -9.26
N PRO A 23 13.88 33.08 -9.73
CA PRO A 23 15.09 32.51 -9.14
C PRO A 23 15.28 32.89 -7.68
N LEU A 24 14.99 34.13 -7.26
CA LEU A 24 15.08 34.56 -5.87
C LEU A 24 14.19 33.71 -4.95
N MET A 25 12.96 33.43 -5.38
CA MET A 25 12.03 32.58 -4.62
C MET A 25 12.48 31.12 -4.60
N ASN A 26 12.91 30.59 -5.74
CA ASN A 26 13.14 29.16 -5.94
C ASN A 26 14.53 28.68 -5.47
N ASN A 27 15.56 29.52 -5.57
CA ASN A 27 16.92 29.14 -5.19
C ASN A 27 16.98 28.70 -3.71
N PRO A 28 17.80 27.70 -3.38
CA PRO A 28 17.87 27.15 -2.04
C PRO A 28 18.41 28.18 -1.04
N SER A 29 17.90 28.12 0.18
CA SER A 29 18.42 28.92 1.29
C SER A 29 19.89 28.56 1.58
N PRO A 30 20.78 29.54 1.88
CA PRO A 30 20.48 30.96 2.05
C PRO A 30 20.58 31.80 0.76
N MET A 31 20.93 31.23 -0.40
CA MET A 31 21.12 31.97 -1.65
C MET A 31 19.81 32.50 -2.26
N GLY A 32 18.66 31.98 -1.83
CA GLY A 32 17.33 32.47 -2.14
C GLY A 32 16.36 32.20 -0.99
N LEU A 33 15.06 32.25 -1.26
CA LEU A 33 14.01 32.07 -0.25
C LEU A 33 13.62 30.60 -0.03
N GLY A 34 14.04 29.68 -0.92
CA GLY A 34 13.91 28.23 -0.76
C GLY A 34 12.51 27.65 -1.03
N TYR A 35 11.69 28.31 -1.85
CA TYR A 35 10.37 27.81 -2.25
C TYR A 35 10.45 26.77 -3.36
N ALA A 36 9.62 25.74 -3.29
CA ALA A 36 9.49 24.76 -4.37
C ALA A 36 8.64 25.35 -5.51
N HIS A 37 8.78 24.80 -6.72
CA HIS A 37 7.92 25.16 -7.85
C HIS A 37 6.43 24.91 -7.55
N THR A 38 6.12 23.94 -6.69
CA THR A 38 4.76 23.60 -6.25
C THR A 38 4.15 24.67 -5.34
N ASP A 39 4.97 25.49 -4.67
CA ASP A 39 4.52 26.55 -3.77
C ASP A 39 4.10 27.82 -4.52
N ILE A 40 4.62 28.03 -5.74
CA ILE A 40 4.44 29.25 -6.52
C ILE A 40 3.25 29.08 -7.49
N ARG A 41 2.36 30.06 -7.54
CA ARG A 41 1.26 30.19 -8.50
C ARG A 41 1.49 31.40 -9.38
N THR A 42 1.16 31.27 -10.66
CA THR A 42 1.33 32.32 -11.66
C THR A 42 -0.02 32.91 -12.06
N LYS A 43 0.00 34.02 -12.79
CA LYS A 43 -1.18 34.74 -13.33
C LYS A 43 -2.31 33.83 -13.87
N ALA A 44 -2.00 32.69 -14.49
CA ALA A 44 -2.99 31.77 -15.05
C ALA A 44 -3.85 31.05 -13.99
N ASP A 45 -3.28 30.80 -12.80
CA ASP A 45 -3.91 30.05 -11.71
C ASP A 45 -4.67 30.97 -10.73
N ILE A 46 -4.39 32.29 -10.76
CA ILE A 46 -4.80 33.27 -9.75
C ILE A 46 -6.09 33.98 -10.15
N ARG A 47 -7.04 34.11 -9.21
CA ARG A 47 -8.32 34.78 -9.47
C ARG A 47 -8.15 36.29 -9.66
N LYS A 48 -8.94 36.89 -10.54
CA LYS A 48 -9.00 38.36 -10.67
C LYS A 48 -9.93 38.94 -9.63
N ILE A 49 -9.47 39.90 -8.84
CA ILE A 49 -10.26 40.58 -7.82
C ILE A 49 -10.39 42.05 -8.20
N LYS A 50 -11.56 42.64 -7.92
CA LYS A 50 -11.74 44.08 -8.07
C LYS A 50 -11.04 44.79 -6.91
N ILE A 51 -9.95 45.48 -7.21
CA ILE A 51 -9.28 46.39 -6.26
C ILE A 51 -9.78 47.82 -6.48
N ASP A 52 -9.79 48.63 -5.42
CA ASP A 52 -10.35 49.99 -5.34
C ASP A 52 -11.90 50.10 -5.44
N LYS A 53 -12.44 51.21 -4.90
CA LYS A 53 -13.89 51.48 -4.80
C LYS A 53 -14.40 52.41 -5.91
N GLY A 54 -15.68 52.24 -6.28
CA GLY A 54 -16.37 53.13 -7.21
C GLY A 54 -15.87 53.03 -8.66
N ASN A 55 -15.84 54.17 -9.37
CA ASN A 55 -15.44 54.27 -10.78
C ASN A 55 -13.92 54.04 -11.02
N LYS A 56 -13.10 53.99 -9.95
CA LYS A 56 -11.67 53.68 -10.01
C LYS A 56 -11.37 52.19 -9.87
N GLY A 57 -12.37 51.36 -9.58
CA GLY A 57 -12.16 49.95 -9.33
C GLY A 57 -11.75 49.19 -10.60
N LYS A 58 -10.61 48.51 -10.55
CA LYS A 58 -10.08 47.70 -11.66
C LYS A 58 -9.96 46.23 -11.26
N LEU A 59 -10.14 45.33 -12.23
CA LEU A 59 -9.85 43.91 -12.03
C LEU A 59 -8.33 43.72 -12.05
N TYR A 60 -7.80 43.15 -10.98
CA TYR A 60 -6.37 42.99 -10.76
C TYR A 60 -6.06 41.56 -10.28
N PHE A 61 -4.86 41.09 -10.63
CA PHE A 61 -4.25 39.86 -10.16
C PHE A 61 -2.73 40.09 -10.13
N PRO A 62 -2.04 39.55 -9.14
CA PRO A 62 -0.58 39.68 -9.02
C PRO A 62 0.18 38.75 -9.98
N ASP A 63 1.48 38.99 -10.14
CA ASP A 63 2.40 38.13 -10.90
C ASP A 63 2.52 36.74 -10.28
N TYR A 64 2.82 36.70 -8.99
CA TYR A 64 2.91 35.46 -8.24
C TYR A 64 2.12 35.49 -6.94
N ALA A 65 1.62 34.31 -6.57
CA ALA A 65 1.08 34.04 -5.25
C ALA A 65 1.71 32.76 -4.70
N LEU A 66 2.17 32.79 -3.45
CA LEU A 66 2.77 31.62 -2.81
C LEU A 66 1.78 30.99 -1.85
N ILE A 67 1.63 29.67 -1.94
CA ILE A 67 0.76 28.86 -1.11
C ILE A 67 1.61 27.91 -0.28
N ILE A 68 1.49 27.95 1.04
CA ILE A 68 2.16 27.05 1.98
C ILE A 68 1.12 26.46 2.92
N ASN A 69 1.18 25.15 3.15
CA ASN A 69 0.23 24.43 4.02
C ASN A 69 -1.25 24.66 3.64
N GLY A 70 -1.54 24.84 2.35
CA GLY A 70 -2.90 25.13 1.88
C GLY A 70 -3.37 26.56 2.06
N LEU A 71 -2.51 27.46 2.56
CA LEU A 71 -2.83 28.86 2.83
C LEU A 71 -2.07 29.79 1.87
N PRO A 72 -2.74 30.79 1.25
CA PRO A 72 -2.06 31.82 0.48
C PRO A 72 -1.27 32.70 1.46
N PHE A 73 0.05 32.70 1.35
CA PHE A 73 0.93 33.36 2.32
C PHE A 73 1.50 34.68 1.82
N MET A 74 1.91 34.74 0.55
CA MET A 74 2.66 35.88 0.02
C MET A 74 2.18 36.25 -1.39
N ILE A 75 2.13 37.55 -1.66
CA ILE A 75 1.90 38.14 -2.99
C ILE A 75 3.19 38.76 -3.48
N VAL A 76 3.51 38.53 -4.75
CA VAL A 76 4.69 39.13 -5.40
C VAL A 76 4.25 39.83 -6.69
N GLU A 77 4.70 41.07 -6.84
CA GLU A 77 4.45 41.93 -7.99
C GLU A 77 5.77 42.34 -8.65
N ALA A 78 5.83 42.24 -9.97
CA ALA A 78 6.91 42.69 -10.83
C ALA A 78 6.49 43.96 -11.58
N LYS A 79 7.43 44.87 -11.79
CA LYS A 79 7.29 46.04 -12.68
C LYS A 79 8.46 46.15 -13.63
N ALA A 80 8.32 46.95 -14.69
CA ALA A 80 9.45 47.27 -15.54
C ALA A 80 10.47 48.15 -14.78
N PRO A 81 11.79 48.04 -15.07
CA PRO A 81 12.81 48.84 -14.40
C PRO A 81 12.53 50.35 -14.41
N GLY A 82 12.51 50.97 -13.22
CA GLY A 82 12.29 52.41 -13.04
C GLY A 82 10.82 52.83 -12.86
N GLU A 83 9.87 51.90 -12.83
CA GLU A 83 8.46 52.19 -12.51
C GLU A 83 8.20 52.40 -11.01
N ASP A 84 7.00 52.87 -10.66
CA ASP A 84 6.63 53.21 -9.28
C ASP A 84 6.32 51.95 -8.44
N LEU A 85 7.30 51.54 -7.64
CA LEU A 85 7.17 50.42 -6.70
C LEU A 85 6.22 50.67 -5.54
N ASN A 86 5.95 51.92 -5.16
CA ASN A 86 5.01 52.19 -4.06
C ASN A 86 3.58 51.88 -4.50
N GLU A 87 3.23 52.21 -5.75
CA GLU A 87 1.93 51.85 -6.31
C GLU A 87 1.80 50.34 -6.48
N ALA A 88 2.85 49.66 -6.97
CA ALA A 88 2.89 48.19 -7.05
C ALA A 88 2.68 47.53 -5.67
N PHE A 89 3.37 48.03 -4.65
CA PHE A 89 3.22 47.57 -3.26
C PHE A 89 1.81 47.83 -2.73
N ARG A 90 1.22 48.99 -3.02
CA ARG A 90 -0.17 49.33 -2.65
C ARG A 90 -1.18 48.38 -3.30
N GLU A 91 -1.05 48.09 -4.59
CA GLU A 91 -1.94 47.19 -5.32
C GLU A 91 -1.90 45.76 -4.76
N ALA A 92 -0.70 45.24 -4.51
CA ALA A 92 -0.52 43.93 -3.90
C ALA A 92 -1.12 43.86 -2.47
N ARG A 93 -1.00 44.92 -1.67
CA ARG A 93 -1.66 45.04 -0.35
C ARG A 93 -3.18 45.03 -0.43
N LEU A 94 -3.76 45.77 -1.37
CA LEU A 94 -5.21 45.76 -1.60
C LEU A 94 -5.69 44.36 -1.98
N TYR A 95 -4.95 43.68 -2.84
CA TYR A 95 -5.27 42.30 -3.22
C TYR A 95 -5.19 41.35 -2.02
N ALA A 96 -4.12 41.39 -1.22
CA ALA A 96 -3.98 40.59 0.00
C ALA A 96 -5.09 40.88 1.02
N THR A 97 -5.55 42.12 1.12
CA THR A 97 -6.68 42.51 1.98
C THR A 97 -7.97 41.81 1.55
N GLU A 98 -8.27 41.78 0.25
CA GLU A 98 -9.45 41.08 -0.29
C GLU A 98 -9.33 39.55 -0.13
N ILE A 99 -8.12 39.00 -0.25
CA ILE A 99 -7.87 37.58 0.06
C ILE A 99 -8.15 37.30 1.53
N ASN A 100 -7.57 38.07 2.45
CA ASN A 100 -7.74 37.90 3.89
C ASN A 100 -9.21 38.08 4.31
N ALA A 101 -9.94 39.01 3.69
CA ALA A 101 -11.38 39.20 3.92
C ALA A 101 -12.24 37.97 3.57
N SER A 102 -11.72 37.07 2.73
CA SER A 102 -12.41 35.81 2.41
C SER A 102 -12.23 34.72 3.47
N TYR A 103 -11.32 34.89 4.44
CA TYR A 103 -11.10 33.96 5.55
C TYR A 103 -11.90 34.35 6.81
N PRO A 104 -12.10 33.42 7.76
CA PRO A 104 -12.76 33.74 9.03
C PRO A 104 -12.08 34.91 9.76
N ARG A 105 -12.87 35.63 10.58
CA ARG A 105 -12.35 36.76 11.36
C ARG A 105 -11.09 36.38 12.16
N ASN A 106 -10.09 37.27 12.16
CA ASN A 106 -8.78 37.08 12.80
C ASN A 106 -7.90 35.99 12.15
N THR A 107 -8.22 35.54 10.94
CA THR A 107 -7.39 34.63 10.14
C THR A 107 -6.95 35.36 8.88
N ASN A 108 -5.71 35.85 8.87
CA ASN A 108 -5.15 36.62 7.75
C ASN A 108 -3.95 35.86 7.17
N PRO A 109 -4.17 34.82 6.35
CA PRO A 109 -3.08 33.98 5.86
C PRO A 109 -2.11 34.72 4.94
N CYS A 110 -2.61 35.68 4.17
CA CYS A 110 -1.84 36.43 3.19
C CYS A 110 -1.14 37.60 3.89
N GLU A 111 -0.02 37.32 4.55
CA GLU A 111 0.66 38.26 5.43
C GLU A 111 1.69 39.14 4.73
N ILE A 112 2.37 38.62 3.70
CA ILE A 112 3.60 39.22 3.14
C ILE A 112 3.42 39.68 1.70
N ILE A 113 4.00 40.83 1.39
CA ILE A 113 4.02 41.45 0.06
C ILE A 113 5.46 41.66 -0.38
N ILE A 114 5.76 41.33 -1.64
CA ILE A 114 7.01 41.72 -2.33
C ILE A 114 6.65 42.49 -3.60
N ALA A 115 7.32 43.61 -3.85
CA ALA A 115 7.25 44.34 -5.11
C ALA A 115 8.67 44.66 -5.61
N SER A 116 8.96 44.42 -6.89
CA SER A 116 10.28 44.72 -7.48
C SER A 116 10.21 45.16 -8.93
N ASP A 117 11.09 46.08 -9.30
CA ASP A 117 11.28 46.60 -10.66
C ASP A 117 12.60 46.10 -11.26
N GLY A 118 13.32 45.22 -10.56
CA GLY A 118 14.64 44.75 -10.98
C GLY A 118 15.81 45.69 -10.62
N ILE A 119 15.54 46.88 -10.09
CA ILE A 119 16.57 47.77 -9.53
C ILE A 119 16.46 47.77 -8.01
N LYS A 120 15.23 47.89 -7.51
CA LYS A 120 14.85 47.87 -6.10
C LYS A 120 13.83 46.77 -5.84
N LEU A 121 13.80 46.31 -4.59
CA LEU A 121 12.84 45.37 -4.06
C LEU A 121 12.32 45.91 -2.73
N LEU A 122 11.00 45.95 -2.60
CA LEU A 122 10.27 46.29 -1.39
C LEU A 122 9.63 45.01 -0.83
N ALA A 123 9.76 44.77 0.46
CA ALA A 123 9.04 43.71 1.14
C ALA A 123 8.45 44.20 2.47
N GLY A 124 7.25 43.76 2.79
CA GLY A 124 6.56 44.19 4.01
C GLY A 124 5.26 43.45 4.26
N PHE A 125 4.50 43.95 5.24
CA PHE A 125 3.22 43.36 5.64
C PHE A 125 2.04 43.98 4.91
N TRP A 126 1.01 43.18 4.67
CA TRP A 126 -0.21 43.63 3.99
C TRP A 126 -0.91 44.80 4.71
N ASP A 127 -0.81 44.89 6.04
CA ASP A 127 -1.49 45.85 6.91
C ASP A 127 -0.68 47.12 7.22
N LYS A 128 0.52 47.28 6.62
CA LYS A 128 1.38 48.47 6.78
C LYS A 128 1.61 49.18 5.46
N ASP A 129 1.55 50.51 5.48
CA ASP A 129 1.81 51.33 4.28
C ASP A 129 3.29 51.33 3.89
N ASP A 130 4.19 51.39 4.89
CA ASP A 130 5.63 51.40 4.67
C ASP A 130 6.20 49.96 4.57
N PRO A 131 7.12 49.67 3.62
CA PRO A 131 7.80 48.40 3.54
C PRO A 131 8.79 48.22 4.71
N GLU A 132 8.90 47.00 5.23
CA GLU A 132 9.85 46.66 6.30
C GLU A 132 11.28 46.57 5.78
N VAL A 133 11.43 46.07 4.54
CA VAL A 133 12.72 45.87 3.89
C VAL A 133 12.70 46.55 2.53
N THR A 134 13.74 47.34 2.27
CA THR A 134 14.03 47.93 0.96
C THR A 134 15.48 47.62 0.63
N LEU A 135 15.71 47.03 -0.54
CA LEU A 135 17.05 46.66 -0.99
C LEU A 135 17.20 46.80 -2.50
N THR A 136 18.43 46.95 -2.97
CA THR A 136 18.76 46.93 -4.41
C THR A 136 19.11 45.51 -4.86
N THR A 137 19.12 45.24 -6.16
CA THR A 137 19.53 43.92 -6.67
C THR A 137 20.95 43.53 -6.29
N GLU A 138 21.86 44.50 -6.14
CA GLU A 138 23.23 44.28 -5.65
C GLU A 138 23.27 43.82 -4.18
N ASP A 139 22.27 44.20 -3.38
CA ASP A 139 22.16 43.83 -1.97
C ASP A 139 21.70 42.37 -1.78
N ILE A 140 21.21 41.69 -2.82
CA ILE A 140 20.71 40.32 -2.76
C ILE A 140 21.89 39.34 -2.62
N ASN A 141 22.42 39.27 -1.41
CA ASN A 141 23.56 38.43 -1.05
C ASN A 141 23.41 37.99 0.41
N PRO A 142 23.62 36.70 0.74
CA PRO A 142 23.54 36.19 2.12
C PRO A 142 24.42 36.89 3.15
N LEU A 143 25.46 37.62 2.71
CA LEU A 143 26.33 38.40 3.58
C LEU A 143 25.81 39.82 3.85
N ASN A 144 24.78 40.28 3.13
CA ASN A 144 24.18 41.59 3.30
C ASN A 144 23.10 41.54 4.39
N LEU A 145 23.13 42.53 5.29
CA LEU A 145 22.18 42.63 6.41
C LEU A 145 20.73 42.78 5.91
N ARG A 146 20.50 43.59 4.87
CA ARG A 146 19.15 43.83 4.30
C ARG A 146 18.57 42.57 3.66
N PHE A 147 19.39 41.78 3.00
CA PHE A 147 18.95 40.49 2.48
C PHE A 147 18.69 39.48 3.60
N THR A 148 19.45 39.54 4.70
CA THR A 148 19.14 38.76 5.91
C THR A 148 17.77 39.14 6.49
N GLU A 149 17.45 40.43 6.58
CA GLU A 149 16.12 40.92 6.98
C GLU A 149 15.01 40.41 6.02
N LEU A 150 15.24 40.47 4.70
CA LEU A 150 14.32 39.90 3.71
C LEU A 150 14.11 38.40 3.94
N TYR A 151 15.19 37.65 4.14
CA TYR A 151 15.16 36.22 4.36
C TYR A 151 14.39 35.85 5.64
N GLU A 152 14.60 36.59 6.73
CA GLU A 152 13.87 36.42 7.99
C GLU A 152 12.37 36.70 7.81
N LEU A 153 12.00 37.66 6.95
CA LEU A 153 10.61 37.95 6.66
C LEU A 153 9.96 36.92 5.72
N CYS A 154 10.66 36.54 4.64
CA CYS A 154 10.06 35.94 3.44
C CYS A 154 10.48 34.50 3.14
N SER A 155 11.44 33.89 3.86
CA SER A 155 11.89 32.52 3.56
C SER A 155 10.79 31.46 3.75
N LYS A 156 10.87 30.34 2.99
CA LYS A 156 9.93 29.20 3.14
C LYS A 156 9.87 28.71 4.59
N LYS A 157 11.02 28.62 5.26
CA LYS A 157 11.09 28.22 6.68
C LYS A 157 10.20 29.08 7.59
N ASN A 158 10.24 30.39 7.42
CA ASN A 158 9.45 31.31 8.24
C ASN A 158 7.98 31.37 7.79
N ALA A 159 7.71 31.24 6.49
CA ALA A 159 6.36 31.07 5.97
C ALA A 159 5.66 29.82 6.54
N THR A 160 6.36 28.68 6.57
CA THR A 160 5.86 27.44 7.20
C THR A 160 5.54 27.66 8.68
N LYS A 161 6.44 28.29 9.44
CA LYS A 161 6.21 28.58 10.86
C LYS A 161 4.98 29.47 11.11
N ARG A 162 4.76 30.48 10.26
CA ARG A 162 3.60 31.39 10.35
C ARG A 162 2.29 30.69 10.00
N THR A 163 2.26 29.99 8.87
CA THR A 163 1.08 29.21 8.45
C THR A 163 0.72 28.12 9.47
N GLU A 164 1.70 27.45 10.06
CA GLU A 164 1.45 26.53 11.19
C GLU A 164 0.84 27.23 12.40
N THR A 165 1.25 28.47 12.70
CA THR A 165 0.69 29.24 13.82
C THR A 165 -0.79 29.55 13.58
N ILE A 166 -1.15 29.89 12.35
CA ILE A 166 -2.55 30.07 11.93
C ILE A 166 -3.32 28.75 12.10
N LEU A 167 -2.82 27.64 11.58
CA LEU A 167 -3.46 26.33 11.72
C LEU A 167 -3.61 25.90 13.19
N LYS A 168 -2.59 26.14 14.02
CA LYS A 168 -2.62 25.91 15.48
C LYS A 168 -3.67 26.79 16.18
N SER A 169 -3.91 28.01 15.70
CA SER A 169 -4.97 28.86 16.25
C SER A 169 -6.38 28.28 15.99
N ILE A 170 -6.58 27.65 14.82
CA ILE A 170 -7.82 26.93 14.46
C ILE A 170 -7.95 25.63 15.26
N LYS A 171 -6.83 24.89 15.43
CA LYS A 171 -6.76 23.74 16.34
C LYS A 171 -7.10 24.15 17.78
N SER A 172 -6.68 25.35 18.19
CA SER A 172 -6.86 25.88 19.54
C SER A 172 -6.27 24.91 20.59
N SER A 173 -6.86 24.83 21.77
CA SER A 173 -6.46 23.88 22.83
C SER A 173 -7.15 22.51 22.70
N ALA A 174 -7.65 22.15 21.52
CA ALA A 174 -8.38 20.91 21.34
C ALA A 174 -7.45 19.68 21.45
N THR A 175 -7.82 18.78 22.36
CA THR A 175 -7.24 17.44 22.46
C THR A 175 -8.05 16.49 21.58
N TYR A 176 -7.37 15.62 20.84
CA TYR A 176 -8.01 14.62 20.00
C TYR A 176 -8.09 13.28 20.72
N PHE A 177 -9.17 12.53 20.48
CA PHE A 177 -9.48 11.28 21.15
C PHE A 177 -9.65 10.16 20.13
N LYS A 178 -8.97 9.04 20.33
CA LYS A 178 -9.27 7.78 19.63
C LYS A 178 -10.19 6.92 20.49
N PRO A 179 -11.30 6.38 19.95
CA PRO A 179 -12.23 5.55 20.74
C PRO A 179 -11.54 4.38 21.46
N VAL A 180 -10.62 3.69 20.79
CA VAL A 180 -9.92 2.53 21.38
C VAL A 180 -9.04 2.94 22.57
N GLN A 181 -8.40 4.11 22.51
CA GLN A 181 -7.57 4.60 23.61
C GLN A 181 -8.38 4.93 24.87
N MET A 182 -9.68 5.19 24.72
CA MET A 182 -10.60 5.42 25.84
C MET A 182 -10.93 4.16 26.65
N LEU A 183 -10.60 2.97 26.12
CA LEU A 183 -10.88 1.67 26.76
C LEU A 183 -9.76 1.20 27.70
N GLY A 184 -8.58 1.83 27.65
CA GLY A 184 -7.42 1.46 28.46
C GLY A 184 -6.07 1.83 27.84
N GLY A 185 -6.03 2.84 26.95
CA GLY A 185 -4.82 3.34 26.30
C GLY A 185 -4.15 2.33 25.36
N LYS A 186 -2.83 2.48 25.19
CA LYS A 186 -2.01 1.71 24.23
C LYS A 186 -2.00 0.20 24.49
N ALA A 187 -2.26 -0.26 25.71
CA ALA A 187 -2.30 -1.69 26.02
C ALA A 187 -3.51 -2.38 25.35
N VAL A 188 -4.69 -1.73 25.44
CA VAL A 188 -5.93 -2.22 24.80
C VAL A 188 -5.88 -2.06 23.28
N GLU A 189 -5.29 -0.95 22.81
CA GLU A 189 -5.04 -0.72 21.38
C GLU A 189 -4.20 -1.84 20.76
N ASN A 190 -3.26 -2.39 21.52
CA ASN A 190 -2.39 -3.45 21.04
C ASN A 190 -2.92 -4.88 21.26
N GLU A 191 -4.12 -5.05 21.82
CA GLU A 191 -4.69 -6.37 22.11
C GLU A 191 -4.93 -7.18 20.82
N THR A 192 -4.55 -8.45 20.83
CA THR A 192 -4.75 -9.38 19.71
C THR A 192 -5.73 -10.48 20.09
N VAL A 193 -6.46 -11.02 19.11
CA VAL A 193 -7.38 -12.15 19.32
C VAL A 193 -6.68 -13.51 19.23
N GLY A 194 -5.37 -13.53 19.02
CA GLY A 194 -4.60 -14.75 18.77
C GLY A 194 -4.96 -15.41 17.43
N GLU A 195 -4.62 -16.69 17.32
CA GLU A 195 -4.93 -17.53 16.16
C GLU A 195 -5.79 -18.71 16.62
N ASN A 196 -6.75 -19.14 15.79
CA ASN A 196 -7.46 -20.38 16.07
C ASN A 196 -6.53 -21.57 15.74
N SER A 197 -6.41 -22.51 16.66
CA SER A 197 -5.41 -23.60 16.57
C SER A 197 -5.64 -24.51 15.36
N PHE A 198 -6.89 -24.71 14.94
CA PHE A 198 -7.24 -25.53 13.79
C PHE A 198 -6.68 -24.93 12.50
N GLY A 199 -7.00 -23.67 12.22
CA GLY A 199 -6.51 -22.93 11.07
C GLY A 199 -4.99 -22.72 11.12
N ALA A 200 -4.41 -22.54 12.31
CA ALA A 200 -2.96 -22.46 12.50
C ALA A 200 -2.27 -23.79 12.13
N ASN A 201 -2.77 -24.92 12.63
CA ASN A 201 -2.24 -26.25 12.32
C ASN A 201 -2.42 -26.58 10.83
N VAL A 202 -3.55 -26.24 10.21
CA VAL A 202 -3.76 -26.34 8.76
C VAL A 202 -2.75 -25.51 7.99
N SER A 203 -2.54 -24.26 8.42
CA SER A 203 -1.62 -23.34 7.75
C SER A 203 -0.16 -23.81 7.85
N ILE A 204 0.22 -24.45 8.96
CA ILE A 204 1.55 -25.04 9.16
C ILE A 204 1.70 -26.31 8.32
N GLU A 205 0.78 -27.28 8.48
CA GLU A 205 0.89 -28.59 7.83
C GLU A 205 0.85 -28.47 6.31
N TYR A 206 0.02 -27.57 5.76
CA TYR A 206 -0.15 -27.40 4.33
C TYR A 206 0.56 -26.14 3.79
N LYS A 207 1.42 -25.49 4.58
CA LYS A 207 2.17 -24.28 4.19
C LYS A 207 2.86 -24.47 2.84
N TYR A 208 3.52 -25.61 2.66
CA TYR A 208 4.30 -25.94 1.48
C TYR A 208 3.48 -25.97 0.18
N LEU A 209 2.17 -26.21 0.27
CA LEU A 209 1.27 -26.19 -0.89
C LEU A 209 1.00 -24.76 -1.36
N PHE A 210 0.78 -23.83 -0.42
CA PHE A 210 0.43 -22.45 -0.71
C PHE A 210 1.66 -21.55 -0.86
N ASN A 211 2.74 -21.82 -0.13
CA ASN A 211 4.00 -21.10 -0.16
C ASN A 211 5.19 -22.10 -0.19
N PRO A 212 5.50 -22.68 -1.37
CA PRO A 212 6.55 -23.70 -1.50
C PRO A 212 7.95 -23.10 -1.30
N GLU A 213 8.72 -23.67 -0.38
CA GLU A 213 10.07 -23.21 -0.03
C GLU A 213 11.17 -24.15 -0.54
N THR A 214 10.93 -25.47 -0.55
CA THR A 214 11.91 -26.46 -1.02
C THR A 214 11.78 -26.74 -2.53
N LEU A 215 12.81 -27.36 -3.11
CA LEU A 215 12.77 -27.80 -4.52
C LEU A 215 11.69 -28.85 -4.77
N GLU A 216 11.46 -29.75 -3.81
CA GLU A 216 10.43 -30.80 -3.90
C GLU A 216 9.02 -30.21 -3.83
N ASP A 217 8.78 -29.25 -2.92
CA ASP A 217 7.50 -28.55 -2.82
C ASP A 217 7.18 -27.83 -4.12
N ARG A 218 8.15 -27.07 -4.66
CA ARG A 218 8.04 -26.35 -5.93
C ARG A 218 7.72 -27.27 -7.08
N ALA A 219 8.43 -28.41 -7.19
CA ALA A 219 8.20 -29.41 -8.22
C ALA A 219 6.78 -30.00 -8.12
N SER A 220 6.35 -30.34 -6.91
CA SER A 220 5.03 -30.90 -6.64
C SER A 220 3.91 -29.93 -7.02
N VAL A 221 4.09 -28.65 -6.66
CA VAL A 221 3.21 -27.55 -7.02
C VAL A 221 3.14 -27.31 -8.53
N ALA A 222 4.29 -27.31 -9.22
CA ALA A 222 4.36 -27.11 -10.67
C ALA A 222 3.67 -28.25 -11.43
N LYS A 223 3.78 -29.48 -10.93
CA LYS A 223 3.14 -30.65 -11.54
C LYS A 223 1.63 -30.71 -11.31
N ASN A 224 1.18 -30.43 -10.09
CA ASN A 224 -0.19 -30.74 -9.67
C ASN A 224 -1.13 -29.53 -9.67
N ALA A 225 -0.60 -28.30 -9.64
CA ALA A 225 -1.38 -27.08 -9.44
C ALA A 225 -0.75 -25.87 -10.16
N TYR A 226 -0.13 -26.07 -11.33
CA TYR A 226 0.29 -24.97 -12.18
C TYR A 226 -0.90 -24.38 -12.92
N VAL A 227 -1.04 -23.05 -12.88
CA VAL A 227 -2.10 -22.33 -13.60
C VAL A 227 -1.54 -21.79 -14.89
N THR A 228 -2.08 -22.27 -16.01
CA THR A 228 -1.72 -21.78 -17.33
C THR A 228 -2.42 -20.45 -17.61
N SER A 229 -1.69 -19.52 -18.21
CA SER A 229 -2.25 -18.25 -18.69
C SER A 229 -2.53 -18.41 -20.18
N SER A 230 -3.81 -18.33 -20.60
CA SER A 230 -4.19 -18.44 -22.01
C SER A 230 -4.89 -17.17 -22.50
N ARG A 231 -4.68 -16.80 -23.77
CA ARG A 231 -5.41 -15.71 -24.44
C ARG A 231 -6.94 -15.90 -24.50
N LYS A 232 -7.46 -17.11 -24.26
CA LYS A 232 -8.87 -17.48 -24.43
C LYS A 232 -9.74 -17.24 -23.19
N ASP A 233 -9.24 -16.55 -22.17
CA ASP A 233 -10.06 -16.09 -21.04
C ASP A 233 -11.05 -15.02 -21.50
N SER A 234 -12.15 -15.44 -22.12
CA SER A 234 -13.17 -14.61 -22.76
C SER A 234 -13.91 -13.68 -21.77
N HIS A 235 -13.84 -13.96 -20.47
CA HIS A 235 -14.39 -13.12 -19.41
C HIS A 235 -13.36 -12.84 -18.31
N ILE A 236 -12.52 -11.83 -18.52
CA ILE A 236 -11.67 -11.27 -17.45
C ILE A 236 -12.51 -10.29 -16.63
N PRO A 237 -12.66 -10.49 -15.30
CA PRO A 237 -13.38 -9.56 -14.43
C PRO A 237 -12.79 -8.13 -14.51
N PRO A 238 -13.60 -7.06 -14.33
CA PRO A 238 -13.13 -5.67 -14.46
C PRO A 238 -11.90 -5.35 -13.62
N ILE A 239 -11.82 -5.83 -12.37
CA ILE A 239 -10.67 -5.62 -11.49
C ILE A 239 -9.38 -6.21 -12.07
N ASN A 240 -9.46 -7.36 -12.75
CA ASN A 240 -8.31 -8.00 -13.39
C ASN A 240 -7.88 -7.26 -14.66
N LYS A 241 -8.82 -6.59 -15.37
CA LYS A 241 -8.46 -5.68 -16.47
C LYS A 241 -7.65 -4.50 -15.96
N ILE A 242 -8.03 -3.93 -14.81
CA ILE A 242 -7.29 -2.83 -14.16
C ILE A 242 -5.91 -3.31 -13.71
N ILE A 243 -5.81 -4.47 -13.06
CA ILE A 243 -4.53 -5.07 -12.63
C ILE A 243 -3.57 -5.27 -13.82
N ARG A 244 -4.08 -5.71 -14.98
CA ARG A 244 -3.27 -5.89 -16.20
C ARG A 244 -2.94 -4.55 -16.87
N ALA A 245 -3.84 -3.58 -16.82
CA ALA A 245 -3.64 -2.25 -17.40
C ALA A 245 -2.67 -1.38 -16.58
N ALA A 246 -2.46 -1.69 -15.31
CA ALA A 246 -1.53 -1.02 -14.41
C ALA A 246 -0.03 -1.22 -14.76
N LEU A 247 0.27 -1.83 -15.91
CA LEU A 247 1.62 -1.92 -16.46
C LEU A 247 2.08 -0.54 -16.95
N PRO A 248 3.29 -0.07 -16.59
CA PRO A 248 3.94 0.96 -17.38
C PRO A 248 4.10 0.44 -18.82
N VAL A 249 3.83 1.29 -19.80
CA VAL A 249 3.67 0.95 -21.22
C VAL A 249 4.96 0.35 -21.86
N ILE A 250 6.08 0.28 -21.14
CA ILE A 250 7.42 0.12 -21.73
C ILE A 250 8.10 -1.24 -21.48
N ALA A 251 7.39 -2.33 -21.16
CA ALA A 251 8.03 -3.65 -21.12
C ALA A 251 8.22 -4.22 -22.56
N GLN A 252 9.36 -3.91 -23.19
CA GLN A 252 9.79 -4.39 -24.53
C GLN A 252 10.23 -5.88 -24.54
N GLY A 253 9.43 -6.76 -23.95
CA GLY A 253 9.62 -8.21 -23.99
C GLY A 253 8.56 -8.91 -24.85
N ARG A 254 8.92 -10.03 -25.47
CA ARG A 254 7.96 -10.91 -26.15
C ARG A 254 7.04 -11.54 -25.11
N LEU A 255 5.76 -11.18 -25.12
CA LEU A 255 4.77 -11.81 -24.24
C LEU A 255 4.64 -13.30 -24.56
N VAL A 256 4.83 -14.15 -23.56
CA VAL A 256 4.50 -15.58 -23.64
C VAL A 256 2.98 -15.69 -23.63
N LYS A 257 2.38 -15.99 -24.79
CA LYS A 257 0.91 -15.92 -24.95
C LYS A 257 0.18 -17.08 -24.29
N ASP A 258 0.85 -18.21 -24.19
CA ASP A 258 0.36 -19.42 -23.56
C ASP A 258 1.48 -20.04 -22.74
N THR A 259 1.38 -19.94 -21.41
CA THR A 259 2.41 -20.49 -20.53
C THR A 259 2.32 -22.01 -20.38
N ALA A 260 1.26 -22.67 -20.88
CA ALA A 260 1.19 -24.13 -20.93
C ALA A 260 2.20 -24.70 -21.94
N THR A 261 2.23 -24.11 -23.13
CA THR A 261 3.08 -24.57 -24.23
C THR A 261 4.37 -23.79 -24.36
N ALA A 262 4.40 -22.53 -23.89
CA ALA A 262 5.56 -21.64 -23.92
C ALA A 262 6.28 -21.60 -25.28
N LYS A 263 5.52 -21.70 -26.39
CA LYS A 263 6.05 -21.87 -27.74
C LYS A 263 7.12 -20.83 -28.09
N GLU A 264 6.89 -19.58 -27.71
CA GLU A 264 7.82 -18.48 -27.99
C GLU A 264 9.23 -18.73 -27.41
N ILE A 265 9.31 -19.38 -26.25
CA ILE A 265 10.59 -19.75 -25.61
C ILE A 265 11.11 -21.04 -26.23
N LEU A 266 10.26 -22.06 -26.37
CA LEU A 266 10.67 -23.36 -26.90
C LEU A 266 11.24 -23.25 -28.32
N ASP A 267 10.65 -22.44 -29.18
CA ASP A 267 11.13 -22.21 -30.56
C ASP A 267 12.56 -21.62 -30.58
N GLN A 268 12.93 -20.81 -29.58
CA GLN A 268 14.31 -20.32 -29.46
C GLN A 268 15.23 -21.39 -28.86
N VAL A 269 14.77 -22.10 -27.83
CA VAL A 269 15.55 -23.13 -27.14
C VAL A 269 15.85 -24.35 -28.03
N SER A 270 14.99 -24.63 -29.01
CA SER A 270 15.24 -25.69 -30.01
C SER A 270 16.46 -25.43 -30.90
N ASN A 271 16.97 -24.20 -31.03
CA ASN A 271 18.16 -23.88 -31.81
C ASN A 271 19.41 -23.79 -30.91
N ILE A 272 19.85 -24.93 -30.37
CA ILE A 272 20.98 -25.04 -29.41
C ILE A 272 22.23 -24.26 -29.84
N PRO A 273 22.71 -24.33 -31.10
CA PRO A 273 23.90 -23.56 -31.51
C PRO A 273 23.73 -22.03 -31.38
N ARG A 274 22.50 -21.51 -31.58
CA ARG A 274 22.21 -20.07 -31.51
C ARG A 274 22.11 -19.57 -30.07
N ILE A 275 21.69 -20.42 -29.12
CA ILE A 275 21.46 -20.03 -27.72
C ILE A 275 22.59 -20.43 -26.78
N ARG A 276 23.61 -21.14 -27.27
CA ARG A 276 24.80 -21.48 -26.49
C ARG A 276 25.54 -20.18 -26.15
N ASN A 277 25.90 -20.01 -24.87
CA ASN A 277 26.57 -18.84 -24.30
C ASN A 277 25.74 -17.55 -24.36
N GLU A 278 24.41 -17.68 -24.45
CA GLU A 278 23.48 -16.56 -24.42
C GLU A 278 22.73 -16.45 -23.09
N ILE A 279 22.19 -15.25 -22.84
CA ILE A 279 21.30 -14.96 -21.71
C ILE A 279 19.87 -14.86 -22.22
N CYS A 280 18.97 -15.63 -21.62
CA CYS A 280 17.53 -15.52 -21.78
C CYS A 280 16.90 -14.88 -20.55
N LEU A 281 16.17 -13.79 -20.77
CA LEU A 281 15.51 -13.04 -19.71
C LEU A 281 14.04 -13.41 -19.63
N LEU A 282 13.57 -13.67 -18.41
CA LEU A 282 12.15 -13.84 -18.10
C LEU A 282 11.68 -12.71 -17.20
N ILE A 283 11.07 -11.68 -17.79
CA ILE A 283 10.62 -10.49 -17.09
C ILE A 283 9.17 -10.61 -16.61
N GLY A 284 8.89 -10.08 -15.42
CA GLY A 284 7.54 -9.96 -14.89
C GLY A 284 7.51 -9.48 -13.45
N SER A 285 6.35 -9.00 -13.00
CA SER A 285 6.21 -8.38 -11.68
C SER A 285 6.53 -9.32 -10.51
N VAL A 286 6.69 -8.75 -9.32
CA VAL A 286 6.82 -9.55 -8.08
C VAL A 286 5.59 -10.44 -7.92
N GLY A 287 5.83 -11.73 -7.67
CA GLY A 287 4.76 -12.71 -7.49
C GLY A 287 4.04 -13.14 -8.77
N SER A 288 4.54 -12.81 -9.97
CA SER A 288 3.93 -13.22 -11.25
C SER A 288 4.06 -14.72 -11.57
N GLY A 289 4.85 -15.46 -10.78
CA GLY A 289 5.05 -16.90 -10.96
C GLY A 289 6.29 -17.27 -11.78
N LYS A 290 7.27 -16.37 -11.95
CA LYS A 290 8.51 -16.63 -12.71
C LYS A 290 9.21 -17.95 -12.34
N SER A 291 9.50 -18.15 -11.06
CA SER A 291 10.15 -19.37 -10.55
C SER A 291 9.29 -20.63 -10.75
N THR A 292 7.97 -20.51 -10.55
CA THR A 292 7.03 -21.62 -10.79
C THR A 292 6.93 -21.97 -12.28
N PHE A 293 7.03 -20.97 -13.16
CA PHE A 293 7.05 -21.16 -14.60
C PHE A 293 8.33 -21.85 -15.07
N THR A 294 9.51 -21.47 -14.54
CA THR A 294 10.76 -22.16 -14.87
C THR A 294 10.77 -23.61 -14.38
N ASP A 295 10.18 -23.89 -13.21
CA ASP A 295 10.01 -25.28 -12.75
C ASP A 295 9.05 -26.07 -13.63
N TYR A 296 7.89 -25.50 -13.96
CA TYR A 296 6.90 -26.12 -14.84
C TYR A 296 7.47 -26.42 -16.22
N MET A 297 8.18 -25.46 -16.80
CA MET A 297 8.94 -25.62 -18.05
C MET A 297 9.82 -26.86 -18.00
N ARG A 298 10.73 -26.91 -17.01
CA ARG A 298 11.72 -27.97 -16.88
C ARG A 298 11.11 -29.35 -16.62
N LEU A 299 10.06 -29.42 -15.80
CA LEU A 299 9.55 -30.69 -15.29
C LEU A 299 8.43 -31.29 -16.14
N GLU A 300 7.62 -30.46 -16.80
CA GLU A 300 6.40 -30.91 -17.47
C GLU A 300 6.25 -30.38 -18.91
N ALA A 301 6.66 -29.15 -19.21
CA ALA A 301 6.34 -28.52 -20.50
C ALA A 301 7.33 -28.87 -21.64
N LEU A 302 8.58 -29.22 -21.32
CA LEU A 302 9.60 -29.49 -22.35
C LEU A 302 9.25 -30.73 -23.20
N PRO A 303 9.26 -30.61 -24.55
CA PRO A 303 9.17 -31.76 -25.44
C PRO A 303 10.29 -32.78 -25.19
N LYS A 304 10.00 -34.08 -25.40
CA LYS A 304 10.96 -35.18 -25.16
C LYS A 304 12.34 -34.95 -25.76
N HIS A 305 12.41 -34.48 -27.01
CA HIS A 305 13.69 -34.20 -27.67
C HIS A 305 14.52 -33.14 -26.95
N LEU A 306 13.89 -32.09 -26.37
CA LEU A 306 14.60 -31.06 -25.60
C LEU A 306 14.99 -31.55 -24.20
N VAL A 307 14.20 -32.41 -23.59
CA VAL A 307 14.57 -33.06 -22.31
C VAL A 307 15.83 -33.90 -22.49
N GLU A 308 15.95 -34.60 -23.62
CA GLU A 308 17.13 -35.43 -23.93
C GLU A 308 18.34 -34.58 -24.33
N SER A 309 18.13 -33.42 -24.97
CA SER A 309 19.17 -32.52 -25.46
C SER A 309 19.52 -31.35 -24.53
N THR A 310 18.98 -31.29 -23.30
CA THR A 310 19.30 -30.23 -22.34
C THR A 310 19.45 -30.75 -20.93
N ILE A 311 20.28 -30.08 -20.13
CA ILE A 311 20.45 -30.34 -18.69
C ILE A 311 20.14 -29.04 -17.96
N TRP A 312 19.20 -29.08 -17.03
CA TRP A 312 18.74 -27.87 -16.32
C TRP A 312 19.15 -27.91 -14.85
N ILE A 313 19.86 -26.88 -14.40
CA ILE A 313 20.15 -26.65 -12.98
C ILE A 313 19.54 -25.32 -12.53
N ASN A 314 19.09 -25.25 -11.27
CA ASN A 314 18.48 -24.05 -10.70
C ASN A 314 19.28 -23.60 -9.48
N VAL A 315 19.99 -22.48 -9.61
CA VAL A 315 20.80 -21.87 -8.55
C VAL A 315 19.96 -20.79 -7.87
N ASN A 316 19.74 -20.94 -6.55
CA ASN A 316 18.98 -19.98 -5.77
C ASN A 316 19.89 -18.87 -5.21
N LEU A 317 19.87 -17.70 -5.85
CA LEU A 317 20.75 -16.58 -5.50
C LEU A 317 20.45 -15.93 -4.15
N ASN A 318 19.34 -16.26 -3.47
CA ASN A 318 19.11 -15.77 -2.11
C ASN A 318 20.22 -16.22 -1.14
N LYS A 319 20.85 -17.38 -1.40
CA LYS A 319 21.92 -17.95 -0.58
C LYS A 319 23.33 -17.48 -0.98
N ALA A 320 23.45 -16.66 -2.02
CA ALA A 320 24.75 -16.21 -2.53
C ALA A 320 25.43 -15.23 -1.57
N PRO A 321 26.76 -15.28 -1.39
CA PRO A 321 27.48 -14.24 -0.66
C PRO A 321 27.35 -12.88 -1.36
N LEU A 322 27.54 -11.79 -0.60
CA LEU A 322 27.48 -10.41 -1.12
C LEU A 322 28.86 -9.89 -1.55
N SER A 323 29.94 -10.59 -1.18
CA SER A 323 31.29 -10.25 -1.62
C SER A 323 31.49 -10.62 -3.08
N ARG A 324 32.05 -9.69 -3.86
CA ARG A 324 32.42 -9.92 -5.27
C ARG A 324 33.44 -11.05 -5.40
N ASP A 325 34.34 -11.22 -4.45
CA ASP A 325 35.41 -12.22 -4.57
C ASP A 325 34.90 -13.64 -4.27
N GLU A 326 33.86 -13.78 -3.44
CA GLU A 326 33.34 -15.08 -3.01
C GLU A 326 32.24 -15.61 -3.93
N ILE A 327 31.45 -14.74 -4.56
CA ILE A 327 30.27 -15.14 -5.33
C ILE A 327 30.60 -15.99 -6.56
N TYR A 328 31.69 -15.69 -7.26
CA TYR A 328 32.08 -16.44 -8.46
C TYR A 328 32.42 -17.89 -8.11
N THR A 329 33.23 -18.10 -7.07
CA THR A 329 33.57 -19.44 -6.57
C THR A 329 32.32 -20.16 -6.06
N TRP A 330 31.49 -19.47 -5.26
CA TRP A 330 30.26 -20.04 -4.73
C TRP A 330 29.30 -20.54 -5.82
N VAL A 331 29.08 -19.76 -6.89
CA VAL A 331 28.20 -20.17 -7.98
C VAL A 331 28.75 -21.39 -8.72
N VAL A 332 30.07 -21.46 -8.92
CA VAL A 332 30.73 -22.64 -9.51
C VAL A 332 30.49 -23.88 -8.64
N ASP A 333 30.71 -23.78 -7.34
CA ASP A 333 30.49 -24.87 -6.39
C ASP A 333 29.02 -25.33 -6.40
N GLN A 334 28.07 -24.38 -6.40
CA GLN A 334 26.64 -24.71 -6.49
C GLN A 334 26.31 -25.42 -7.81
N CYS A 335 26.91 -25.02 -8.94
CA CYS A 335 26.69 -25.68 -10.22
C CYS A 335 27.23 -27.12 -10.21
N ILE A 336 28.40 -27.35 -9.61
CA ILE A 336 28.98 -28.69 -9.46
C ILE A 336 28.04 -29.58 -8.65
N GLU A 337 27.61 -29.13 -7.46
CA GLU A 337 26.72 -29.90 -6.58
C GLU A 337 25.39 -30.24 -7.27
N LEU A 338 24.78 -29.27 -7.96
CA LEU A 338 23.52 -29.48 -8.68
C LEU A 338 23.66 -30.42 -9.87
N LEU A 339 24.77 -30.37 -10.61
CA LEU A 339 25.04 -31.29 -11.72
C LEU A 339 25.27 -32.72 -11.22
N LYS A 340 26.04 -32.88 -10.14
CA LYS A 340 26.23 -34.18 -9.48
C LYS A 340 24.90 -34.77 -9.02
N ALA A 341 24.06 -33.96 -8.37
CA ALA A 341 22.73 -34.38 -7.93
C ALA A 341 21.81 -34.77 -9.09
N THR A 342 21.89 -34.07 -10.23
CA THR A 342 21.10 -34.38 -11.43
C THR A 342 21.55 -35.72 -12.06
N ALA A 343 22.84 -36.03 -11.99
CA ALA A 343 23.44 -37.25 -12.52
C ALA A 343 23.78 -38.26 -11.40
N ASN A 344 22.88 -38.43 -10.42
CA ASN A 344 23.08 -39.24 -9.21
C ASN A 344 23.45 -40.73 -9.41
N LYS A 345 23.32 -41.25 -10.65
CA LYS A 345 23.73 -42.62 -11.00
C LYS A 345 25.23 -42.76 -11.30
N LEU A 346 25.94 -41.63 -11.43
CA LEU A 346 27.36 -41.60 -11.72
C LEU A 346 28.16 -41.38 -10.44
N ASP A 347 29.23 -42.14 -10.27
CA ASP A 347 30.19 -41.95 -9.18
C ASP A 347 31.28 -40.95 -9.63
N PHE A 348 31.10 -39.69 -9.26
CA PHE A 348 32.00 -38.59 -9.58
C PHE A 348 33.34 -38.64 -8.83
N ASP A 349 33.45 -39.47 -7.78
CA ASP A 349 34.65 -39.62 -6.97
C ASP A 349 35.52 -40.80 -7.45
N SER A 350 34.96 -41.69 -8.28
CA SER A 350 35.70 -42.81 -8.89
C SER A 350 36.79 -42.33 -9.86
N ILE A 351 37.97 -42.97 -9.81
CA ILE A 351 39.09 -42.62 -10.68
C ILE A 351 38.77 -42.80 -12.18
N GLU A 352 37.93 -43.78 -12.52
CA GLU A 352 37.47 -44.01 -13.89
C GLU A 352 36.64 -42.84 -14.41
N MET A 353 35.80 -42.27 -13.56
CA MET A 353 34.98 -41.11 -13.89
C MET A 353 35.82 -39.85 -13.96
N LEU A 354 36.74 -39.62 -13.01
CA LEU A 354 37.66 -38.48 -13.04
C LEU A 354 38.49 -38.45 -14.33
N LYS A 355 38.96 -39.62 -14.80
CA LYS A 355 39.65 -39.73 -16.09
C LYS A 355 38.76 -39.35 -17.29
N LYS A 356 37.45 -39.60 -17.23
CA LYS A 356 36.49 -39.20 -18.27
C LYS A 356 36.20 -37.70 -18.23
N ILE A 357 35.96 -37.16 -17.04
CA ILE A 357 35.71 -35.73 -16.78
C ILE A 357 36.88 -34.88 -17.30
N TYR A 358 38.12 -35.29 -16.97
CA TYR A 358 39.34 -34.58 -17.35
C TYR A 358 39.98 -35.10 -18.63
N SER A 359 39.24 -35.79 -19.48
CA SER A 359 39.81 -36.48 -20.65
C SER A 359 40.55 -35.56 -21.62
N VAL A 360 40.11 -34.30 -21.76
CA VAL A 360 40.74 -33.30 -22.63
C VAL A 360 42.09 -32.86 -22.06
N GLU A 361 42.14 -32.55 -20.76
CA GLU A 361 43.30 -32.07 -20.03
C GLU A 361 44.33 -33.18 -19.88
N LEU A 362 43.89 -34.38 -19.49
CA LEU A 362 44.73 -35.58 -19.43
C LEU A 362 45.28 -35.92 -20.80
N GLY A 363 44.47 -35.88 -21.87
CA GLY A 363 44.94 -36.11 -23.24
C GLY A 363 45.98 -35.10 -23.72
N ARG A 364 46.05 -33.88 -23.15
CA ARG A 364 47.15 -32.93 -23.40
C ARG A 364 48.41 -33.34 -22.66
N VAL A 365 48.31 -33.80 -21.42
CA VAL A 365 49.45 -34.29 -20.64
C VAL A 365 50.03 -35.57 -21.23
N GLU A 366 49.17 -36.50 -21.65
CA GLU A 366 49.53 -37.77 -22.30
C GLU A 366 50.27 -37.56 -23.62
N ARG A 367 49.82 -36.61 -24.46
CA ARG A 367 50.51 -36.24 -25.69
C ARG A 367 51.76 -35.39 -25.46
N GLY A 368 51.81 -34.67 -24.34
CA GLY A 368 52.89 -33.77 -23.97
C GLY A 368 53.92 -34.48 -23.08
N ARG A 369 54.15 -33.91 -21.88
CA ARG A 369 55.21 -34.33 -20.95
C ARG A 369 55.18 -35.80 -20.55
N ALA A 370 54.00 -36.42 -20.46
CA ALA A 370 53.89 -37.82 -20.04
C ALA A 370 54.26 -38.81 -21.16
N SER A 371 54.27 -38.38 -22.43
CA SER A 371 54.73 -39.21 -23.56
C SER A 371 56.20 -39.61 -23.47
N LEU A 372 56.99 -38.94 -22.63
CA LEU A 372 58.39 -39.25 -22.36
C LEU A 372 58.58 -40.53 -21.52
N TYR A 373 57.50 -41.07 -20.97
CA TYR A 373 57.52 -42.25 -20.11
C TYR A 373 56.63 -43.37 -20.66
N PRO A 374 57.00 -44.65 -20.50
CA PRO A 374 56.10 -45.76 -20.79
C PRO A 374 54.81 -45.67 -19.96
N LYS A 375 53.66 -46.03 -20.53
CA LYS A 375 52.33 -45.92 -19.88
C LYS A 375 52.24 -46.68 -18.55
N ASP A 376 53.01 -47.75 -18.41
CA ASP A 376 53.01 -48.62 -17.25
C ASP A 376 54.04 -48.19 -16.19
N SER A 377 54.81 -47.13 -16.47
CA SER A 377 55.84 -46.64 -15.57
C SER A 377 55.26 -45.82 -14.43
N GLU A 378 55.89 -45.94 -13.26
CA GLU A 378 55.52 -45.17 -12.06
C GLU A 378 55.53 -43.65 -12.33
N LYS A 379 56.49 -43.16 -13.14
CA LYS A 379 56.57 -41.74 -13.53
C LYS A 379 55.41 -41.28 -14.42
N TYR A 380 54.88 -42.14 -15.29
CA TYR A 380 53.68 -41.83 -16.06
C TYR A 380 52.47 -41.72 -15.14
N LEU A 381 52.29 -42.71 -14.26
CA LEU A 381 51.18 -42.73 -13.30
C LEU A 381 51.23 -41.53 -12.34
N ASP A 382 52.40 -41.17 -11.84
CA ASP A 382 52.61 -39.98 -10.99
C ASP A 382 52.30 -38.68 -11.75
N ALA A 383 52.69 -38.56 -13.02
CA ALA A 383 52.37 -37.40 -13.84
C ALA A 383 50.86 -37.24 -14.09
N ILE A 384 50.13 -38.35 -14.24
CA ILE A 384 48.67 -38.34 -14.37
C ILE A 384 48.00 -38.04 -13.02
N TYR A 385 48.46 -38.65 -11.93
CA TYR A 385 47.96 -38.40 -10.58
C TYR A 385 48.07 -36.91 -10.21
N LYS A 386 49.25 -36.31 -10.38
CA LYS A 386 49.47 -34.88 -10.10
C LYS A 386 48.58 -33.96 -10.93
N GLU A 387 48.26 -34.34 -12.17
CA GLU A 387 47.35 -33.55 -12.99
C GLU A 387 45.91 -33.66 -12.50
N ILE A 388 45.45 -34.87 -12.13
CA ILE A 388 44.12 -35.06 -11.55
C ILE A 388 44.00 -34.28 -10.23
N GLU A 389 45.01 -34.36 -9.36
CA GLU A 389 45.05 -33.60 -8.10
C GLU A 389 44.96 -32.08 -8.35
N ARG A 390 45.73 -31.55 -9.32
CA ARG A 390 45.68 -30.14 -9.71
C ARG A 390 44.28 -29.73 -10.20
N LEU A 391 43.64 -30.57 -11.02
CA LEU A 391 42.31 -30.29 -11.59
C LEU A 391 41.20 -30.37 -10.53
N GLN A 392 41.25 -31.34 -9.62
CA GLN A 392 40.29 -31.44 -8.51
C GLN A 392 40.37 -30.27 -7.53
N ASN A 393 41.56 -29.69 -7.35
CA ASN A 393 41.76 -28.49 -6.52
C ASN A 393 41.28 -27.19 -7.20
N SER A 394 40.78 -27.26 -8.44
CA SER A 394 40.25 -26.12 -9.20
C SER A 394 38.75 -26.35 -9.49
N PRO A 395 37.83 -25.70 -8.73
CA PRO A 395 36.40 -25.82 -8.98
C PRO A 395 36.02 -25.42 -10.42
N HIS A 396 36.69 -24.41 -10.96
CA HIS A 396 36.49 -23.95 -12.34
C HIS A 396 36.81 -25.04 -13.37
N ASP A 397 37.96 -25.71 -13.24
CA ASP A 397 38.35 -26.79 -14.15
C ASP A 397 37.45 -28.02 -13.97
N THR A 398 37.08 -28.31 -12.72
CA THR A 398 36.14 -29.39 -12.37
C THR A 398 34.78 -29.19 -13.04
N LEU A 399 34.20 -27.99 -12.94
CA LEU A 399 32.93 -27.67 -13.58
C LEU A 399 33.02 -27.76 -15.09
N ASN A 400 34.09 -27.24 -15.71
CA ASN A 400 34.32 -27.36 -17.15
C ASN A 400 34.42 -28.83 -17.60
N GLY A 401 35.17 -29.66 -16.87
CA GLY A 401 35.27 -31.09 -17.16
C GLY A 401 33.92 -31.80 -17.05
N ILE A 402 33.13 -31.50 -16.01
CA ILE A 402 31.79 -32.08 -15.83
C ILE A 402 30.86 -31.65 -16.97
N ILE A 403 30.86 -30.38 -17.35
CA ILE A 403 30.06 -29.87 -18.47
C ILE A 403 30.47 -30.56 -19.78
N ASN A 404 31.78 -30.63 -20.07
CA ASN A 404 32.29 -31.26 -21.28
C ASN A 404 31.92 -32.75 -21.35
N TYR A 405 31.97 -33.45 -20.22
CA TYR A 405 31.58 -34.85 -20.14
C TYR A 405 30.06 -35.03 -20.32
N LEU A 406 29.24 -34.30 -19.57
CA LEU A 406 27.77 -34.45 -19.59
C LEU A 406 27.13 -33.89 -20.87
N CYS A 407 27.74 -32.88 -21.48
CA CYS A 407 27.28 -32.20 -22.69
C CYS A 407 28.12 -32.55 -23.94
N THR A 408 28.70 -33.76 -23.95
CA THR A 408 29.65 -34.23 -24.97
C THR A 408 29.16 -34.01 -26.42
N GLY A 409 30.07 -33.60 -27.30
CA GLY A 409 29.82 -33.50 -28.76
C GLY A 409 28.89 -32.37 -29.21
N GLY A 410 28.39 -31.54 -28.29
CA GLY A 410 27.50 -30.43 -28.60
C GLY A 410 26.03 -30.82 -28.81
N GLU A 411 25.67 -32.07 -28.57
CA GLU A 411 24.30 -32.60 -28.65
C GLU A 411 23.43 -32.18 -27.46
N LYS A 412 24.05 -31.92 -26.30
CA LYS A 412 23.35 -31.41 -25.12
C LYS A 412 23.82 -30.02 -24.74
N LEU A 413 22.93 -29.25 -24.12
CA LEU A 413 23.20 -27.90 -23.61
C LEU A 413 22.88 -27.82 -22.12
N LEU A 414 23.81 -27.26 -21.34
CA LEU A 414 23.55 -26.87 -19.96
C LEU A 414 22.75 -25.57 -19.93
N ILE A 415 21.62 -25.56 -19.23
CA ILE A 415 20.82 -24.38 -18.93
C ILE A 415 20.89 -24.12 -17.42
N VAL A 416 21.43 -22.96 -17.05
CA VAL A 416 21.57 -22.52 -15.66
C VAL A 416 20.50 -21.48 -15.37
N VAL A 417 19.53 -21.83 -14.53
CA VAL A 417 18.53 -20.88 -14.04
C VAL A 417 19.08 -20.18 -12.81
N LEU A 418 19.25 -18.86 -12.89
CA LEU A 418 19.68 -18.02 -11.77
C LEU A 418 18.46 -17.38 -11.11
N ASP A 419 17.84 -18.10 -10.17
CA ASP A 419 16.55 -17.72 -9.56
C ASP A 419 16.72 -16.73 -8.39
N ASN A 420 15.68 -15.93 -8.13
CA ASN A 420 15.65 -14.89 -7.10
C ASN A 420 16.71 -13.76 -7.23
N CYS A 421 17.21 -13.51 -8.44
CA CYS A 421 18.06 -12.35 -8.74
C CYS A 421 17.40 -11.01 -8.33
N ASP A 422 16.07 -10.95 -8.35
CA ASP A 422 15.30 -9.72 -8.19
C ASP A 422 14.98 -9.34 -6.73
N LYS A 423 15.41 -10.08 -5.71
CA LYS A 423 15.08 -9.80 -4.29
C LYS A 423 16.07 -8.90 -3.55
N ARG A 424 17.16 -8.47 -4.20
CA ARG A 424 18.26 -7.71 -3.57
C ARG A 424 18.23 -6.22 -3.92
N ASN A 425 19.13 -5.44 -3.31
CA ASN A 425 19.28 -4.01 -3.63
C ASN A 425 19.82 -3.80 -5.05
N ARG A 426 19.93 -2.54 -5.49
CA ARG A 426 20.38 -2.20 -6.84
C ARG A 426 21.77 -2.77 -7.17
N ASP A 427 22.75 -2.53 -6.31
CA ASP A 427 24.14 -2.90 -6.58
C ASP A 427 24.32 -4.42 -6.61
N ASP A 428 23.59 -5.12 -5.74
CA ASP A 428 23.54 -6.58 -5.73
C ASP A 428 22.90 -7.12 -7.02
N GLN A 429 21.83 -6.49 -7.53
CA GLN A 429 21.21 -6.90 -8.79
C GLN A 429 22.18 -6.74 -9.96
N LEU A 430 22.93 -5.64 -10.02
CA LEU A 430 23.98 -5.42 -11.01
C LEU A 430 25.08 -6.48 -10.92
N LEU A 431 25.53 -6.81 -9.71
CA LEU A 431 26.49 -7.90 -9.48
C LEU A 431 25.96 -9.24 -9.99
N MET A 432 24.68 -9.57 -9.78
CA MET A 432 24.11 -10.81 -10.31
C MET A 432 24.12 -10.85 -11.84
N PHE A 433 23.96 -9.71 -12.52
CA PHE A 433 24.12 -9.62 -13.98
C PHE A 433 25.57 -9.84 -14.41
N GLU A 434 26.53 -9.26 -13.69
CA GLU A 434 27.95 -9.49 -13.94
C GLU A 434 28.28 -10.98 -13.83
N VAL A 435 27.79 -11.65 -12.78
CA VAL A 435 27.95 -13.10 -12.57
C VAL A 435 27.31 -13.90 -13.71
N ALA A 436 26.10 -13.56 -14.15
CA ALA A 436 25.44 -14.21 -15.28
C ALA A 436 26.25 -14.07 -16.58
N SER A 437 26.77 -12.86 -16.85
CA SER A 437 27.60 -12.60 -18.02
C SER A 437 28.96 -13.28 -17.94
N TRP A 438 29.52 -13.43 -16.74
CA TRP A 438 30.75 -14.17 -16.53
C TRP A 438 30.55 -15.67 -16.78
N LEU A 439 29.49 -16.28 -16.24
CA LEU A 439 29.20 -17.71 -16.44
C LEU A 439 29.05 -18.07 -17.92
N LYS A 440 28.33 -17.25 -18.71
CA LYS A 440 28.13 -17.50 -20.14
C LYS A 440 29.43 -17.42 -20.95
N GLN A 441 30.41 -16.64 -20.47
CA GLN A 441 31.71 -16.48 -21.13
C GLN A 441 32.67 -17.61 -20.77
N GLN A 442 32.65 -18.07 -19.51
CA GLN A 442 33.58 -19.10 -19.03
C GLN A 442 33.15 -20.51 -19.37
N PHE A 443 31.85 -20.79 -19.39
CA PHE A 443 31.30 -22.13 -19.53
C PHE A 443 30.38 -22.23 -20.74
N SER A 444 30.37 -23.41 -21.38
CA SER A 444 29.45 -23.71 -22.49
C SER A 444 28.03 -23.94 -21.98
N CYS A 445 27.30 -22.87 -21.66
CA CYS A 445 25.96 -22.93 -21.09
C CYS A 445 25.06 -21.79 -21.59
N MET A 446 23.75 -21.93 -21.38
CA MET A 446 22.79 -20.84 -21.53
C MET A 446 22.33 -20.40 -20.14
N ILE A 447 22.25 -19.09 -19.91
CA ILE A 447 21.77 -18.55 -18.65
C ILE A 447 20.30 -18.16 -18.79
N PHE A 448 19.45 -18.69 -17.92
CA PHE A 448 18.05 -18.30 -17.83
C PHE A 448 17.87 -17.44 -16.58
N LEU A 449 17.55 -16.16 -16.76
CA LEU A 449 17.57 -15.15 -15.71
C LEU A 449 16.19 -14.51 -15.52
N PRO A 450 15.41 -14.95 -14.52
CA PRO A 450 14.15 -14.32 -14.16
C PRO A 450 14.35 -12.96 -13.48
N LEU A 451 13.65 -11.93 -13.96
CA LEU A 451 13.80 -10.54 -13.51
C LEU A 451 12.46 -9.83 -13.31
N ARG A 452 12.50 -8.71 -12.58
CA ARG A 452 11.37 -7.77 -12.54
C ARG A 452 11.28 -7.01 -13.87
N ASP A 453 10.05 -6.72 -14.27
CA ASP A 453 9.75 -5.85 -15.40
C ASP A 453 10.41 -4.47 -15.23
N THR A 454 10.32 -3.88 -14.04
CA THR A 454 10.92 -2.58 -13.73
C THR A 454 12.44 -2.58 -13.73
N THR A 455 13.09 -3.59 -13.14
CA THR A 455 14.56 -3.74 -13.20
C THR A 455 15.04 -3.81 -14.64
N TYR A 456 14.36 -4.59 -15.50
CA TYR A 456 14.73 -4.67 -16.90
C TYR A 456 14.57 -3.32 -17.61
N ASP A 457 13.44 -2.65 -17.42
CA ASP A 457 13.17 -1.37 -18.09
C ASP A 457 14.19 -0.29 -17.71
N GLN A 458 14.65 -0.29 -16.46
CA GLN A 458 15.66 0.64 -15.96
C GLN A 458 17.05 0.36 -16.55
N PHE A 459 17.49 -0.90 -16.56
CA PHE A 459 18.89 -1.26 -16.86
C PHE A 459 19.13 -1.85 -18.25
N ARG A 460 18.11 -2.02 -19.11
CA ARG A 460 18.26 -2.65 -20.43
C ARG A 460 19.27 -1.97 -21.37
N ASN A 461 19.59 -0.70 -21.13
CA ASN A 461 20.55 0.07 -21.93
C ASN A 461 21.92 0.18 -21.24
N GLU A 462 22.08 -0.39 -20.05
CA GLU A 462 23.31 -0.36 -19.26
C GLU A 462 23.99 -1.75 -19.30
N PRO A 463 25.33 -1.80 -19.33
CA PRO A 463 26.05 -3.04 -19.13
C PRO A 463 25.71 -3.67 -17.78
N PRO A 464 25.50 -5.00 -17.70
CA PRO A 464 25.72 -6.03 -18.73
C PRO A 464 24.48 -6.39 -19.58
N LEU A 465 23.33 -5.78 -19.30
CA LEU A 465 22.02 -6.14 -19.88
C LEU A 465 21.84 -5.66 -21.33
N ASP A 466 22.54 -4.60 -21.71
CA ASP A 466 22.62 -4.08 -23.09
C ASP A 466 23.05 -5.12 -24.12
N THR A 467 23.83 -6.13 -23.71
CA THR A 467 24.30 -7.23 -24.56
C THR A 467 23.25 -8.31 -24.85
N VAL A 468 22.10 -8.29 -24.17
CA VAL A 468 21.09 -9.35 -24.32
C VAL A 468 20.34 -9.22 -25.64
N ILE A 469 20.24 -10.34 -26.38
CA ILE A 469 19.49 -10.41 -27.63
C ILE A 469 17.99 -10.18 -27.36
N LYS A 470 17.39 -9.20 -28.03
CA LYS A 470 15.96 -8.84 -27.88
C LYS A 470 14.99 -10.03 -28.08
N ASP A 471 15.33 -10.95 -28.97
CA ASP A 471 14.53 -12.18 -29.21
C ASP A 471 14.51 -13.14 -28.01
N LEU A 472 15.44 -13.02 -27.06
CA LEU A 472 15.57 -13.83 -25.85
C LEU A 472 15.01 -13.12 -24.60
N VAL A 473 14.27 -12.04 -24.77
CA VAL A 473 13.59 -11.33 -23.68
C VAL A 473 12.10 -11.67 -23.70
N PHE A 474 11.66 -12.45 -22.72
CA PHE A 474 10.28 -12.94 -22.62
C PHE A 474 9.57 -12.34 -21.41
N ARG A 475 8.30 -11.98 -21.60
CA ARG A 475 7.45 -11.45 -20.53
C ARG A 475 6.37 -12.45 -20.15
N ILE A 476 6.16 -12.62 -18.84
CA ILE A 476 4.99 -13.34 -18.30
C ILE A 476 4.09 -12.40 -17.50
N ASP A 477 2.78 -12.59 -17.66
CA ASP A 477 1.77 -11.89 -16.87
C ASP A 477 1.34 -12.77 -15.69
N PRO A 478 1.00 -12.17 -14.53
CA PRO A 478 0.50 -12.92 -13.38
C PRO A 478 -0.79 -13.67 -13.76
N PRO A 479 -0.95 -14.95 -13.31
CA PRO A 479 -2.20 -15.68 -13.47
C PRO A 479 -3.32 -15.03 -12.65
N LEU A 480 -4.56 -15.44 -12.90
CA LEU A 480 -5.69 -15.00 -12.07
C LEU A 480 -5.58 -15.61 -10.67
N LEU A 481 -5.56 -14.76 -9.62
CA LEU A 481 -5.43 -15.20 -8.23
C LEU A 481 -6.44 -16.29 -7.85
N GLU A 482 -7.70 -16.10 -8.24
CA GLU A 482 -8.77 -17.07 -8.00
C GLU A 482 -8.46 -18.45 -8.57
N ARG A 483 -7.90 -18.52 -9.79
CA ARG A 483 -7.52 -19.80 -10.40
C ARG A 483 -6.37 -20.45 -9.64
N VAL A 484 -5.39 -19.65 -9.19
CA VAL A 484 -4.29 -20.17 -8.39
C VAL A 484 -4.81 -20.74 -7.08
N ILE A 485 -5.69 -20.02 -6.38
CA ILE A 485 -6.30 -20.50 -5.13
C ILE A 485 -7.10 -21.78 -5.37
N TYR A 486 -7.88 -21.83 -6.46
CA TYR A 486 -8.67 -23.01 -6.82
C TYR A 486 -7.81 -24.25 -7.10
N GLU A 487 -6.77 -24.13 -7.93
CA GLU A 487 -5.88 -25.25 -8.23
C GLU A 487 -5.07 -25.70 -6.99
N ARG A 488 -4.64 -24.74 -6.18
CA ARG A 488 -3.95 -25.00 -4.90
C ARG A 488 -4.87 -25.76 -3.94
N LEU A 489 -6.13 -25.36 -3.85
CA LEU A 489 -7.14 -26.04 -3.04
C LEU A 489 -7.36 -27.48 -3.53
N ASN A 490 -7.61 -27.67 -4.82
CA ASN A 490 -7.83 -29.00 -5.39
C ASN A 490 -6.64 -29.93 -5.15
N TYR A 491 -5.43 -29.39 -5.21
CA TYR A 491 -4.23 -30.14 -4.85
C TYR A 491 -4.18 -30.46 -3.36
N ALA A 492 -4.44 -29.50 -2.48
CA ALA A 492 -4.52 -29.74 -1.04
C ALA A 492 -5.56 -30.80 -0.68
N LEU A 493 -6.75 -30.77 -1.28
CA LEU A 493 -7.80 -31.76 -1.06
C LEU A 493 -7.37 -33.18 -1.47
N ARG A 494 -6.66 -33.33 -2.60
CA ARG A 494 -6.09 -34.63 -3.00
C ARG A 494 -5.07 -35.14 -1.99
N VAL A 495 -4.20 -34.27 -1.47
CA VAL A 495 -3.23 -34.63 -0.42
C VAL A 495 -3.94 -35.05 0.86
N ILE A 496 -4.89 -34.24 1.33
CA ILE A 496 -5.67 -34.48 2.56
C ILE A 496 -6.41 -35.82 2.47
N ASN A 497 -7.09 -36.09 1.35
CA ASN A 497 -7.88 -37.32 1.18
C ASN A 497 -7.02 -38.60 1.11
N ASN A 498 -5.74 -38.47 0.77
CA ASN A 498 -4.81 -39.61 0.73
C ASN A 498 -4.08 -39.82 2.07
N GLN A 499 -4.24 -38.93 3.05
CA GLN A 499 -3.66 -39.08 4.39
C GLN A 499 -4.55 -39.95 5.28
N GLN A 500 -3.94 -40.94 5.96
CA GLN A 500 -4.63 -41.80 6.93
C GLN A 500 -4.46 -41.35 8.38
N SER A 501 -3.59 -40.37 8.64
CA SER A 501 -3.35 -39.89 10.00
C SER A 501 -4.48 -38.99 10.48
N LYS A 502 -4.73 -39.01 11.80
CA LYS A 502 -5.67 -38.09 12.44
C LYS A 502 -5.10 -36.67 12.51
N PHE A 503 -5.99 -35.67 12.47
CA PHE A 503 -5.64 -34.27 12.68
C PHE A 503 -6.03 -33.85 14.10
N VAL A 504 -5.15 -33.15 14.80
CA VAL A 504 -5.34 -32.75 16.19
C VAL A 504 -5.17 -31.24 16.33
N TYR A 505 -6.02 -30.61 17.12
CA TYR A 505 -5.96 -29.19 17.44
C TYR A 505 -6.41 -28.96 18.89
N SER A 506 -6.04 -27.80 19.46
CA SER A 506 -6.34 -27.44 20.86
C SER A 506 -7.45 -26.40 20.97
N LEU A 507 -8.38 -26.61 21.89
CA LEU A 507 -9.33 -25.56 22.27
C LEU A 507 -8.63 -24.52 23.17
N PRO A 508 -9.21 -23.31 23.37
CA PRO A 508 -8.70 -22.29 24.29
C PRO A 508 -8.51 -22.76 25.74
N ASN A 509 -9.27 -23.78 26.15
CA ASN A 509 -9.12 -24.45 27.45
C ASN A 509 -8.03 -25.55 27.46
N ASN A 510 -7.19 -25.62 26.42
CA ASN A 510 -6.13 -26.61 26.18
C ASN A 510 -6.61 -28.06 25.99
N MET A 511 -7.92 -28.31 25.83
CA MET A 511 -8.39 -29.64 25.44
C MET A 511 -7.96 -29.96 24.01
N LEU A 512 -7.43 -31.17 23.80
CA LEU A 512 -7.08 -31.67 22.47
C LEU A 512 -8.29 -32.36 21.84
N VAL A 513 -8.59 -31.98 20.60
CA VAL A 513 -9.68 -32.56 19.82
C VAL A 513 -9.09 -33.23 18.58
N GLU A 514 -9.36 -34.52 18.42
CA GLU A 514 -9.04 -35.27 17.22
C GLU A 514 -10.18 -35.17 16.20
N CYS A 515 -9.84 -35.03 14.92
CA CYS A 515 -10.82 -35.04 13.83
C CYS A 515 -10.31 -35.75 12.58
N SER A 516 -11.25 -36.07 11.69
CA SER A 516 -10.95 -36.72 10.42
C SER A 516 -10.32 -35.76 9.41
N ARG A 517 -9.55 -36.29 8.45
CA ARG A 517 -9.02 -35.51 7.33
C ARG A 517 -10.12 -34.94 6.44
N ALA A 518 -11.26 -35.62 6.34
CA ALA A 518 -12.44 -35.11 5.64
C ALA A 518 -12.97 -33.80 6.24
N GLU A 519 -12.94 -33.65 7.56
CA GLU A 519 -13.34 -32.40 8.24
C GLU A 519 -12.37 -31.26 7.95
N VAL A 520 -11.07 -31.54 7.83
CA VAL A 520 -10.05 -30.56 7.40
C VAL A 520 -10.32 -30.08 5.97
N ALA A 521 -10.60 -31.01 5.05
CA ALA A 521 -10.98 -30.69 3.68
C ALA A 521 -12.23 -29.80 3.63
N THR A 522 -13.26 -30.16 4.42
CA THR A 522 -14.53 -29.43 4.52
C THR A 522 -14.31 -28.00 5.02
N TYR A 523 -13.47 -27.84 6.05
CA TYR A 523 -13.13 -26.53 6.60
C TYR A 523 -12.44 -25.61 5.57
N ILE A 524 -11.40 -26.09 4.87
CA ILE A 524 -10.68 -25.27 3.89
C ILE A 524 -11.61 -24.86 2.74
N GLN A 525 -12.47 -25.78 2.28
CA GLN A 525 -13.51 -25.49 1.28
C GLN A 525 -14.49 -24.41 1.75
N ALA A 526 -14.95 -24.48 3.00
CA ALA A 526 -15.85 -23.49 3.58
C ALA A 526 -15.20 -22.09 3.66
N MET A 527 -13.92 -22.01 4.07
CA MET A 527 -13.18 -20.73 4.13
C MET A 527 -13.04 -20.09 2.75
N ILE A 528 -12.62 -20.86 1.75
CA ILE A 528 -12.42 -20.35 0.38
C ILE A 528 -13.76 -19.97 -0.25
N SER A 529 -14.80 -20.80 -0.07
CA SER A 529 -16.15 -20.49 -0.57
C SER A 529 -16.71 -19.22 0.05
N SER A 530 -16.46 -18.99 1.34
CA SER A 530 -16.86 -17.76 2.04
C SER A 530 -16.21 -16.50 1.44
N LEU A 531 -14.93 -16.57 1.05
CA LEU A 531 -14.20 -15.43 0.50
C LEU A 531 -14.46 -15.17 -0.99
N PHE A 532 -14.58 -16.22 -1.81
CA PHE A 532 -14.56 -16.09 -3.27
C PHE A 532 -15.93 -16.20 -3.95
N GLN A 533 -16.96 -16.73 -3.27
CA GLN A 533 -18.32 -16.69 -3.82
C GLN A 533 -18.96 -15.31 -3.67
N ASP A 534 -18.57 -14.54 -2.67
CA ASP A 534 -18.98 -13.15 -2.52
C ASP A 534 -18.16 -12.24 -3.45
N ALA A 535 -18.84 -11.54 -4.36
CA ALA A 535 -18.19 -10.71 -5.36
C ALA A 535 -17.41 -9.54 -4.76
N PHE A 536 -17.84 -9.03 -3.60
CA PHE A 536 -17.19 -7.92 -2.90
C PHE A 536 -15.90 -8.38 -2.22
N PHE A 537 -15.92 -9.46 -1.42
CA PHE A 537 -14.70 -9.98 -0.79
C PHE A 537 -13.68 -10.50 -1.81
N LYS A 538 -14.15 -11.19 -2.86
CA LYS A 538 -13.33 -11.59 -3.99
C LYS A 538 -12.60 -10.39 -4.60
N ARG A 539 -13.32 -9.28 -4.79
CA ARG A 539 -12.77 -8.05 -5.37
C ARG A 539 -11.77 -7.38 -4.43
N ILE A 540 -12.03 -7.36 -3.11
CA ILE A 540 -11.09 -6.86 -2.09
C ILE A 540 -9.78 -7.63 -2.15
N ILE A 541 -9.82 -8.96 -2.00
CA ILE A 541 -8.61 -9.80 -1.96
C ILE A 541 -7.82 -9.68 -3.26
N THR A 542 -8.52 -9.72 -4.40
CA THR A 542 -7.90 -9.57 -5.72
C THR A 542 -7.25 -8.19 -5.88
N GLY A 543 -7.89 -7.12 -5.43
CA GLY A 543 -7.35 -5.77 -5.48
C GLY A 543 -6.16 -5.55 -4.55
N LEU A 544 -6.22 -6.07 -3.31
CA LEU A 544 -5.14 -6.01 -2.32
C LEU A 544 -3.90 -6.81 -2.74
N ALA A 545 -4.10 -7.99 -3.34
CA ALA A 545 -3.03 -8.81 -3.88
C ALA A 545 -2.42 -8.17 -5.15
N GLY A 546 -3.24 -7.52 -5.97
CA GLY A 546 -2.81 -6.90 -7.21
C GLY A 546 -2.15 -7.92 -8.14
N ARG A 547 -0.89 -7.68 -8.50
CA ARG A 547 -0.08 -8.59 -9.34
C ARG A 547 0.74 -9.61 -8.53
N ASN A 548 0.70 -9.53 -7.19
CA ASN A 548 1.46 -10.39 -6.30
C ASN A 548 0.58 -11.53 -5.78
N ILE A 549 0.67 -12.68 -6.44
CA ILE A 549 -0.11 -13.86 -6.07
C ILE A 549 0.27 -14.39 -4.69
N ARG A 550 1.53 -14.23 -4.26
CA ARG A 550 1.97 -14.65 -2.92
C ARG A 550 1.21 -13.88 -1.84
N LYS A 551 1.09 -12.55 -1.99
CA LYS A 551 0.30 -11.70 -1.09
C LYS A 551 -1.15 -12.16 -0.98
N GLY A 552 -1.76 -12.55 -2.10
CA GLY A 552 -3.13 -13.10 -2.10
C GLY A 552 -3.26 -14.43 -1.35
N LEU A 553 -2.27 -15.32 -1.46
CA LEU A 553 -2.24 -16.59 -0.74
C LEU A 553 -1.95 -16.39 0.76
N GLU A 554 -1.10 -15.42 1.12
CA GLU A 554 -0.85 -15.03 2.51
C GLU A 554 -2.13 -14.51 3.19
N ILE A 555 -2.88 -13.62 2.53
CA ILE A 555 -4.19 -13.13 3.04
C ILE A 555 -5.15 -14.29 3.28
N LEU A 556 -5.16 -15.30 2.39
CA LEU A 556 -6.01 -16.48 2.56
C LEU A 556 -5.59 -17.33 3.76
N LEU A 557 -4.30 -17.59 3.95
CA LEU A 557 -3.80 -18.35 5.10
C LEU A 557 -4.05 -17.62 6.42
N ASP A 558 -3.86 -16.30 6.43
CA ASP A 558 -4.15 -15.45 7.59
C ASP A 558 -5.64 -15.43 7.92
N PHE A 559 -6.51 -15.47 6.91
CA PHE A 559 -7.94 -15.62 7.09
C PHE A 559 -8.30 -16.94 7.78
N CYS A 560 -7.75 -18.08 7.31
CA CYS A 560 -8.00 -19.40 7.91
C CYS A 560 -7.59 -19.44 9.39
N LYS A 561 -6.42 -18.93 9.77
CA LYS A 561 -5.96 -18.99 11.17
C LYS A 561 -6.49 -17.86 12.06
N SER A 562 -7.38 -16.99 11.57
CA SER A 562 -7.84 -15.84 12.34
C SER A 562 -8.51 -16.23 13.66
N GLY A 563 -8.07 -15.63 14.78
CA GLY A 563 -8.68 -15.82 16.10
C GLY A 563 -10.10 -15.24 16.23
N HIS A 564 -10.60 -14.50 15.23
CA HIS A 564 -12.00 -14.07 15.20
C HIS A 564 -12.96 -15.22 14.86
N ILE A 565 -12.46 -16.32 14.28
CA ILE A 565 -13.24 -17.53 14.03
C ILE A 565 -13.34 -18.32 15.34
N GLY A 566 -14.48 -18.19 16.03
CA GLY A 566 -14.76 -18.91 17.27
C GLY A 566 -15.02 -20.40 17.06
N GLU A 567 -15.05 -21.15 18.17
CA GLU A 567 -15.26 -22.61 18.18
C GLU A 567 -16.58 -23.02 17.52
N ASP A 568 -17.65 -22.25 17.74
CA ASP A 568 -18.98 -22.50 17.15
C ASP A 568 -18.93 -22.46 15.62
N GLU A 569 -18.23 -21.46 15.08
CA GLU A 569 -18.07 -21.25 13.63
C GLU A 569 -17.18 -22.33 13.01
N LEU A 570 -16.13 -22.72 13.73
CA LEU A 570 -15.24 -23.81 13.35
C LEU A 570 -15.97 -25.15 13.31
N LEU A 571 -16.81 -25.44 14.30
CA LEU A 571 -17.60 -26.66 14.35
C LEU A 571 -18.60 -26.73 13.18
N LYS A 572 -19.33 -25.63 12.93
CA LYS A 572 -20.24 -25.52 11.78
C LYS A 572 -19.50 -25.72 10.45
N ALA A 573 -18.36 -25.04 10.28
CA ALA A 573 -17.56 -25.13 9.06
C ALA A 573 -17.07 -26.56 8.76
N ARG A 574 -16.76 -27.34 9.80
CA ARG A 574 -16.31 -28.73 9.66
C ARG A 574 -17.42 -29.73 9.36
N GLN A 575 -18.61 -29.51 9.91
CA GLN A 575 -19.71 -30.48 9.83
C GLN A 575 -20.59 -30.29 8.59
N ALA A 576 -20.57 -29.13 7.95
CA ALA A 576 -21.54 -28.76 6.94
C ALA A 576 -21.29 -29.29 5.51
N LEU A 577 -20.51 -30.37 5.32
CA LEU A 577 -20.22 -30.97 4.00
C LEU A 577 -19.84 -29.96 2.89
N GLY A 578 -19.25 -28.81 3.26
CA GLY A 578 -18.76 -27.78 2.35
C GLY A 578 -19.77 -26.67 2.00
N GLU A 579 -20.99 -26.73 2.53
CA GLU A 579 -22.05 -25.75 2.25
C GLU A 579 -22.03 -24.54 3.19
N TYR A 580 -21.31 -24.63 4.31
CA TYR A 580 -21.25 -23.54 5.28
C TYR A 580 -20.53 -22.32 4.72
N LYS A 581 -21.15 -21.16 4.92
CA LYS A 581 -20.53 -19.85 4.65
C LYS A 581 -20.43 -19.08 5.95
N LEU A 582 -19.26 -18.52 6.18
CA LEU A 582 -19.06 -17.60 7.29
C LEU A 582 -19.99 -16.38 7.13
N PRO A 583 -20.55 -15.86 8.23
CA PRO A 583 -21.33 -14.64 8.19
C PRO A 583 -20.53 -13.47 7.61
N TYR A 584 -21.18 -12.63 6.80
CA TYR A 584 -20.55 -11.48 6.14
C TYR A 584 -19.77 -10.57 7.12
N HIS A 585 -20.39 -10.21 8.24
CA HIS A 585 -19.78 -9.33 9.25
C HIS A 585 -18.50 -9.93 9.85
N LEU A 586 -18.43 -11.26 9.98
CA LEU A 586 -17.26 -11.96 10.48
C LEU A 586 -16.13 -11.92 9.43
N ILE A 587 -16.44 -12.14 8.16
CA ILE A 587 -15.46 -12.04 7.06
C ILE A 587 -14.90 -10.61 6.99
N ALA A 588 -15.77 -9.60 7.00
CA ALA A 588 -15.39 -8.20 7.00
C ALA A 588 -14.47 -7.87 8.20
N LYS A 589 -14.83 -8.32 9.41
CA LYS A 589 -14.02 -8.15 10.61
C LYS A 589 -12.63 -8.76 10.48
N ILE A 590 -12.52 -9.99 9.96
CA ILE A 590 -11.23 -10.67 9.77
C ILE A 590 -10.36 -9.89 8.78
N LEU A 591 -10.91 -9.50 7.63
CA LEU A 591 -10.15 -8.79 6.59
C LEU A 591 -9.73 -7.38 7.03
N LEU A 592 -10.58 -6.68 7.79
CA LEU A 592 -10.34 -5.30 8.23
C LEU A 592 -9.42 -5.23 9.46
N LYS A 593 -9.58 -6.11 10.45
CA LYS A 593 -8.83 -6.06 11.72
C LYS A 593 -7.62 -6.97 11.77
N SER A 594 -7.50 -7.91 10.83
CA SER A 594 -6.44 -8.93 10.84
C SER A 594 -6.39 -9.63 12.21
N LYS A 595 -5.24 -9.65 12.88
CA LYS A 595 -5.01 -10.29 14.19
C LYS A 595 -5.41 -9.42 15.40
N ARG A 596 -5.74 -8.15 15.18
CA ARG A 596 -6.06 -7.21 16.27
C ARG A 596 -7.50 -7.39 16.75
N LYS A 597 -7.75 -7.13 18.03
CA LYS A 597 -9.10 -7.09 18.61
C LYS A 597 -9.86 -5.85 18.17
N TYR A 598 -9.17 -4.71 18.18
CA TYR A 598 -9.63 -3.43 17.65
C TYR A 598 -8.82 -3.07 16.41
N TYR A 599 -9.41 -2.32 15.49
CA TYR A 599 -8.72 -1.92 14.27
C TYR A 599 -7.50 -1.04 14.58
N SER A 600 -6.43 -1.22 13.78
CA SER A 600 -5.25 -0.38 13.79
C SER A 600 -4.78 -0.17 12.34
N ASP A 601 -4.63 1.09 11.95
CA ASP A 601 -4.22 1.48 10.60
C ASP A 601 -2.84 0.94 10.21
N ASN A 602 -1.91 0.87 11.17
CA ASN A 602 -0.55 0.42 10.92
C ASN A 602 -0.49 -1.06 10.51
N GLU A 603 -1.29 -1.91 11.15
CA GLU A 603 -1.23 -3.36 11.03
C GLU A 603 -2.16 -3.92 9.95
N SER A 604 -3.26 -3.22 9.66
CA SER A 604 -4.23 -3.71 8.69
C SER A 604 -3.69 -3.61 7.25
N HIS A 605 -4.03 -4.60 6.43
CA HIS A 605 -3.83 -4.53 4.97
C HIS A 605 -4.78 -3.54 4.30
N ILE A 606 -5.91 -3.23 4.95
CA ILE A 606 -6.88 -2.24 4.49
C ILE A 606 -6.69 -1.00 5.35
N LYS A 607 -6.20 0.08 4.73
CA LYS A 607 -5.88 1.34 5.40
C LYS A 607 -7.12 2.18 5.68
N ASN A 608 -7.03 2.99 6.71
CA ASN A 608 -8.00 4.00 7.08
C ASN A 608 -7.80 5.20 6.17
N VAL A 609 -8.73 5.45 5.26
CA VAL A 609 -8.67 6.64 4.37
C VAL A 609 -8.91 7.94 5.12
N PHE A 610 -9.40 7.87 6.37
CA PHE A 610 -9.62 9.01 7.26
C PHE A 610 -8.56 9.13 8.38
N SER A 611 -7.39 8.54 8.18
CA SER A 611 -6.28 8.65 9.13
C SER A 611 -5.74 10.08 9.20
N SER A 612 -5.31 10.48 10.39
CA SER A 612 -4.66 11.77 10.68
C SER A 612 -3.71 11.61 11.87
N ASP A 613 -2.93 12.64 12.18
CA ASP A 613 -1.95 12.68 13.28
C ASP A 613 -2.26 13.91 14.12
N ASP A 614 -2.35 13.69 15.42
CA ASP A 614 -2.66 14.73 16.40
C ASP A 614 -1.47 15.66 16.67
N THR A 615 -0.27 15.32 16.21
CA THR A 615 0.91 16.20 16.25
C THR A 615 0.90 17.29 15.19
N ASP A 616 0.09 17.14 14.13
CA ASP A 616 -0.08 18.17 13.09
C ASP A 616 -0.56 19.51 13.69
N ALA A 617 -0.17 20.60 13.02
CA ALA A 617 -0.64 21.95 13.35
C ALA A 617 -2.18 22.04 13.35
N LEU A 618 -2.81 21.34 12.42
CA LEU A 618 -4.24 21.03 12.40
C LEU A 618 -4.41 19.63 11.78
N PRO A 619 -4.87 18.61 12.53
CA PRO A 619 -5.07 17.28 11.99
C PRO A 619 -6.04 17.29 10.80
N ASN A 620 -5.68 16.61 9.69
CA ASN A 620 -6.51 16.58 8.50
C ASN A 620 -6.84 15.14 8.10
N PRO A 621 -8.08 14.65 8.36
CA PRO A 621 -8.46 13.28 8.05
C PRO A 621 -8.73 13.05 6.55
N PHE A 622 -8.62 14.05 5.68
CA PHE A 622 -9.11 13.94 4.30
C PHE A 622 -8.03 13.65 3.26
N ILE A 623 -6.75 13.66 3.66
CA ILE A 623 -5.61 13.66 2.73
C ILE A 623 -5.52 12.37 1.92
N ARG A 624 -5.63 11.20 2.56
CA ARG A 624 -5.56 9.92 1.83
C ARG A 624 -6.72 9.76 0.84
N LEU A 625 -7.92 10.16 1.25
CA LEU A 625 -9.09 10.15 0.38
C LEU A 625 -8.89 11.08 -0.83
N ALA A 626 -8.43 12.32 -0.59
CA ALA A 626 -8.18 13.30 -1.65
C ALA A 626 -7.12 12.82 -2.65
N ILE A 627 -6.00 12.25 -2.17
CA ILE A 627 -4.94 11.68 -3.02
C ILE A 627 -5.50 10.57 -3.93
N LEU A 628 -6.24 9.62 -3.36
CA LEU A 628 -6.79 8.50 -4.13
C LEU A 628 -7.85 8.98 -5.13
N THR A 629 -8.72 9.92 -4.75
CA THR A 629 -9.73 10.50 -5.65
C THR A 629 -9.07 11.26 -6.81
N TRP A 630 -8.04 12.06 -6.55
CA TRP A 630 -7.27 12.75 -7.57
C TRP A 630 -6.64 11.76 -8.56
N LEU A 631 -5.93 10.74 -8.07
CA LEU A 631 -5.32 9.71 -8.93
C LEU A 631 -6.35 8.93 -9.75
N ARG A 632 -7.56 8.70 -9.18
CA ARG A 632 -8.67 8.08 -9.92
C ARG A 632 -9.15 8.97 -11.06
N GLY A 633 -9.30 10.28 -10.85
CA GLY A 633 -9.65 11.24 -11.90
C GLY A 633 -8.62 11.25 -13.02
N MET A 634 -7.35 11.27 -12.62
CA MET A 634 -6.18 11.30 -13.52
C MET A 634 -5.90 9.98 -14.25
N SER A 635 -6.55 8.87 -13.84
CA SER A 635 -6.31 7.52 -14.37
C SER A 635 -6.55 7.38 -15.89
N ARG A 636 -7.36 8.28 -16.47
CA ARG A 636 -7.67 8.30 -17.91
C ARG A 636 -6.87 9.34 -18.69
N GLU A 637 -6.09 10.16 -18.02
CA GLU A 637 -5.32 11.23 -18.64
C GLU A 637 -3.89 10.77 -18.96
N TYR A 638 -3.27 11.41 -19.94
CA TYR A 638 -1.88 11.12 -20.30
C TYR A 638 -0.95 12.00 -19.47
N GLY A 639 -0.02 11.39 -18.74
CA GLY A 639 1.03 12.14 -18.07
C GLY A 639 2.24 12.45 -18.97
N PRO A 640 3.32 12.98 -18.38
CA PRO A 640 4.47 13.51 -19.12
C PRO A 640 5.13 12.51 -20.08
N ASN A 641 5.24 11.25 -19.65
CA ASN A 641 5.85 10.18 -20.46
C ASN A 641 4.88 9.54 -21.47
N ARG A 642 3.72 10.17 -21.71
CA ARG A 642 2.60 9.64 -22.53
C ARG A 642 2.06 8.30 -22.04
N THR A 643 2.33 7.96 -20.77
CA THR A 643 1.72 6.83 -20.09
C THR A 643 0.42 7.31 -19.45
N LYS A 644 -0.66 6.57 -19.71
CA LYS A 644 -1.99 6.91 -19.19
C LYS A 644 -2.05 6.63 -17.68
N GLY A 645 -2.58 7.57 -16.91
CA GLY A 645 -2.76 7.45 -15.45
C GLY A 645 -1.53 7.68 -14.58
N PHE A 646 -0.34 7.80 -15.18
CA PHE A 646 0.92 8.07 -14.46
C PHE A 646 1.25 9.56 -14.50
N HIS A 647 1.32 10.21 -13.35
CA HIS A 647 1.55 11.65 -13.23
C HIS A 647 2.64 11.94 -12.19
N LYS A 648 3.32 13.08 -12.30
CA LYS A 648 4.38 13.44 -11.35
C LYS A 648 3.83 13.67 -9.95
N LEU A 649 4.56 13.26 -8.92
CA LEU A 649 4.25 13.59 -7.53
C LEU A 649 4.14 15.11 -7.31
N SER A 650 5.01 15.91 -7.93
CA SER A 650 4.93 17.38 -7.87
C SER A 650 3.59 17.92 -8.38
N THR A 651 2.96 17.27 -9.36
CA THR A 651 1.64 17.69 -9.88
C THR A 651 0.52 17.38 -8.88
N LEU A 652 0.59 16.21 -8.21
CA LEU A 652 -0.31 15.87 -7.10
C LEU A 652 -0.15 16.87 -5.96
N VAL A 653 1.09 17.13 -5.53
CA VAL A 653 1.41 18.07 -4.44
C VAL A 653 0.88 19.46 -4.77
N LYS A 654 1.15 19.98 -5.98
CA LYS A 654 0.63 21.27 -6.46
C LYS A 654 -0.90 21.31 -6.35
N SER A 655 -1.59 20.28 -6.83
CA SER A 655 -3.06 20.20 -6.83
C SER A 655 -3.65 20.11 -5.42
N MET A 656 -3.05 19.30 -4.54
CA MET A 656 -3.53 19.10 -3.18
C MET A 656 -3.21 20.30 -2.25
N GLN A 657 -2.08 20.98 -2.45
CA GLN A 657 -1.81 22.27 -1.78
C GLN A 657 -2.86 23.30 -2.17
N SER A 658 -3.24 23.37 -3.45
CA SER A 658 -4.33 24.24 -3.92
C SER A 658 -5.67 23.92 -3.25
N ALA A 659 -5.92 22.65 -2.91
CA ALA A 659 -7.11 22.20 -2.20
C ALA A 659 -7.06 22.38 -0.66
N GLY A 660 -6.00 23.00 -0.11
CA GLY A 660 -5.91 23.29 1.33
C GLY A 660 -5.15 22.24 2.16
N HIS A 661 -4.40 21.33 1.53
CA HIS A 661 -3.63 20.30 2.23
C HIS A 661 -2.16 20.70 2.43
N SER A 662 -1.55 20.16 3.50
CA SER A 662 -0.12 20.37 3.79
C SER A 662 0.78 19.53 2.89
N GLU A 663 1.84 20.15 2.34
CA GLU A 663 2.82 19.51 1.47
C GLU A 663 3.47 18.30 2.14
N ASP A 664 4.05 18.50 3.31
CA ASP A 664 4.76 17.45 4.06
C ASP A 664 3.85 16.25 4.27
N ARG A 665 2.58 16.52 4.58
CA ARG A 665 1.60 15.49 4.81
C ARG A 665 1.16 14.76 3.55
N ILE A 666 0.98 15.47 2.43
CA ILE A 666 0.70 14.83 1.14
C ILE A 666 1.80 13.81 0.82
N ARG A 667 3.07 14.19 1.05
CA ARG A 667 4.23 13.31 0.80
C ARG A 667 4.24 12.11 1.73
N THR A 668 4.12 12.32 3.04
CA THR A 668 4.07 11.23 4.03
C THR A 668 2.94 10.25 3.74
N GLU A 669 1.72 10.73 3.52
CA GLU A 669 0.58 9.85 3.26
C GLU A 669 0.67 9.17 1.89
N THR A 670 1.28 9.81 0.88
CA THR A 670 1.56 9.16 -0.40
C THR A 670 2.52 8.00 -0.23
N THR A 671 3.60 8.15 0.55
CA THR A 671 4.52 7.06 0.87
C THR A 671 3.82 5.91 1.59
N VAL A 672 2.99 6.21 2.60
CA VAL A 672 2.20 5.18 3.31
C VAL A 672 1.27 4.43 2.35
N LEU A 673 0.63 5.14 1.41
CA LEU A 673 -0.24 4.52 0.40
C LEU A 673 0.54 3.72 -0.64
N ILE A 674 1.78 4.08 -0.97
CA ILE A 674 2.68 3.29 -1.83
C ILE A 674 3.06 1.99 -1.11
N ASP A 675 3.49 2.08 0.15
CA ASP A 675 3.86 0.91 0.97
C ASP A 675 2.67 -0.05 1.17
N ALA A 676 1.46 0.49 1.32
CA ALA A 676 0.22 -0.31 1.38
C ALA A 676 -0.15 -0.96 0.02
N GLY A 677 0.47 -0.52 -1.08
CA GLY A 677 0.19 -0.96 -2.44
C GLY A 677 -1.04 -0.29 -3.06
N CYS A 678 -1.51 0.82 -2.49
CA CYS A 678 -2.62 1.63 -3.00
C CYS A 678 -2.22 2.56 -4.14
N ILE A 679 -0.94 2.92 -4.22
CA ILE A 679 -0.34 3.75 -5.27
C ILE A 679 0.84 2.99 -5.87
N LEU A 680 0.97 3.06 -7.19
CA LEU A 680 2.14 2.57 -7.93
C LEU A 680 3.10 3.73 -8.12
N CYS A 681 4.39 3.50 -7.86
CA CYS A 681 5.47 4.45 -8.08
C CYS A 681 6.49 3.85 -9.06
N GLU A 682 6.99 4.68 -9.99
CA GLU A 682 8.05 4.32 -10.93
C GLU A 682 9.36 3.93 -10.24
N ALA A 683 9.82 4.72 -9.26
CA ALA A 683 11.14 4.54 -8.64
C ALA A 683 11.25 3.25 -7.80
N GLN A 684 10.13 2.69 -7.34
CA GLN A 684 10.07 1.49 -6.49
C GLN A 684 10.97 1.53 -5.24
N THR A 685 11.38 2.73 -4.81
CA THR A 685 12.12 3.03 -3.59
C THR A 685 11.16 3.51 -2.50
N HIS A 686 11.54 3.35 -1.24
CA HIS A 686 10.76 3.92 -0.11
C HIS A 686 10.81 5.46 -0.09
N VAL A 687 11.84 6.06 -0.70
CA VAL A 687 11.95 7.50 -0.87
C VAL A 687 11.42 7.86 -2.25
N VAL A 688 10.38 8.68 -2.30
CA VAL A 688 9.72 9.12 -3.53
C VAL A 688 10.14 10.56 -3.81
N SER A 689 10.67 10.80 -5.00
CA SER A 689 11.02 12.12 -5.50
C SER A 689 9.81 12.82 -6.13
N ASP A 690 9.83 14.14 -6.14
CA ASP A 690 8.85 15.01 -6.80
C ASP A 690 8.67 14.72 -8.29
N GLU A 691 9.74 14.23 -8.91
CA GLU A 691 9.80 13.91 -10.33
C GLU A 691 9.30 12.49 -10.64
N ASP A 692 9.11 11.65 -9.62
CA ASP A 692 8.65 10.28 -9.82
C ASP A 692 7.21 10.26 -10.31
N LEU A 693 6.93 9.35 -11.25
CA LEU A 693 5.58 9.11 -11.73
C LEU A 693 4.82 8.16 -10.81
N ILE A 694 3.63 8.59 -10.42
CA ILE A 694 2.70 7.83 -9.59
C ILE A 694 1.37 7.58 -10.31
N SER A 695 0.74 6.45 -10.01
CA SER A 695 -0.59 6.08 -10.51
C SER A 695 -1.40 5.38 -9.42
N ILE A 696 -2.73 5.49 -9.45
CA ILE A 696 -3.57 4.68 -8.58
C ILE A 696 -3.38 3.18 -8.86
N ALA A 697 -3.22 2.39 -7.80
CA ALA A 697 -3.16 0.94 -7.87
C ALA A 697 -4.56 0.33 -7.69
N PRO A 698 -4.74 -0.96 -8.06
CA PRO A 698 -5.99 -1.68 -7.79
C PRO A 698 -6.44 -1.61 -6.33
N ALA A 699 -5.52 -1.72 -5.36
CA ALA A 699 -5.85 -1.58 -3.95
C ALA A 699 -6.39 -0.18 -3.62
N GLY A 700 -5.85 0.90 -4.20
CA GLY A 700 -6.35 2.26 -4.01
C GLY A 700 -7.80 2.42 -4.46
N LEU A 701 -8.18 1.79 -5.58
CA LEU A 701 -9.57 1.75 -6.04
C LEU A 701 -10.48 0.97 -5.09
N ILE A 702 -10.00 -0.12 -4.49
CA ILE A 702 -10.76 -0.84 -3.46
C ILE A 702 -11.00 0.06 -2.25
N HIS A 703 -10.01 0.83 -1.81
CA HIS A 703 -10.18 1.75 -0.68
C HIS A 703 -11.22 2.83 -0.97
N LEU A 704 -11.27 3.37 -2.19
CA LEU A 704 -12.32 4.31 -2.59
C LEU A 704 -13.72 3.68 -2.59
N ASP A 705 -13.85 2.42 -2.99
CA ASP A 705 -15.12 1.71 -2.96
C ASP A 705 -15.56 1.35 -1.52
N LEU A 706 -14.60 1.05 -0.64
CA LEU A 706 -14.84 0.75 0.76
C LEU A 706 -15.45 1.91 1.54
N VAL A 707 -15.25 3.16 1.11
CA VAL A 707 -15.86 4.34 1.76
C VAL A 707 -17.39 4.27 1.74
N LYS A 708 -17.98 3.53 0.80
CA LYS A 708 -19.42 3.23 0.74
C LYS A 708 -19.76 1.86 1.34
N ASN A 709 -19.08 1.46 2.41
CA ASN A 709 -19.33 0.22 3.16
C ASN A 709 -19.44 0.49 4.67
N ILE A 710 -20.54 0.05 5.30
CA ILE A 710 -20.82 0.32 6.73
C ILE A 710 -19.84 -0.42 7.65
N ASP A 711 -19.47 -1.67 7.34
CA ASP A 711 -18.52 -2.42 8.16
C ASP A 711 -17.12 -1.78 8.11
N TYR A 712 -16.70 -1.26 6.95
CA TYR A 712 -15.46 -0.48 6.82
C TYR A 712 -15.49 0.79 7.67
N LEU A 713 -16.51 1.65 7.47
CA LEU A 713 -16.65 2.91 8.21
C LEU A 713 -16.74 2.68 9.72
N SER A 714 -17.51 1.69 10.16
CA SER A 714 -17.58 1.28 11.56
C SER A 714 -16.23 0.85 12.09
N THR A 715 -15.49 0.04 11.33
CA THR A 715 -14.22 -0.54 11.80
C THR A 715 -13.12 0.51 11.89
N ILE A 716 -12.97 1.38 10.89
CA ILE A 716 -11.97 2.45 10.94
C ILE A 716 -12.29 3.52 11.99
N SER A 717 -13.57 3.68 12.35
CA SER A 717 -13.99 4.63 13.40
C SER A 717 -13.31 4.37 14.75
N GLU A 718 -12.86 3.13 14.98
CA GLU A 718 -12.10 2.72 16.17
C GLU A 718 -10.76 3.46 16.31
N ASP A 719 -10.15 3.87 15.19
CA ASP A 719 -8.79 4.42 15.09
C ASP A 719 -8.75 5.82 14.44
N VAL A 720 -9.91 6.48 14.31
CA VAL A 720 -9.99 7.89 13.86
C VAL A 720 -9.83 8.82 15.07
N PHE A 721 -9.13 9.94 14.85
CA PHE A 721 -9.06 11.03 15.82
C PHE A 721 -10.32 11.90 15.79
N PHE A 722 -11.01 11.95 16.94
CA PHE A 722 -12.15 12.83 17.16
C PHE A 722 -11.75 14.05 17.98
N ARG A 723 -12.14 15.24 17.53
CA ARG A 723 -11.94 16.47 18.29
C ARG A 723 -12.83 16.54 19.53
N GLU A 724 -14.10 16.14 19.40
CA GLU A 724 -15.03 16.09 20.53
C GLU A 724 -14.99 14.72 21.24
N ASN A 725 -15.04 14.74 22.58
CA ASN A 725 -15.06 13.54 23.41
C ASN A 725 -16.35 12.71 23.20
N GLN A 726 -17.51 13.36 23.05
CA GLN A 726 -18.81 12.68 22.95
C GLN A 726 -18.90 11.62 21.83
N PRO A 727 -18.59 11.92 20.55
CA PRO A 727 -18.64 10.91 19.48
C PRO A 727 -17.61 9.80 19.70
N ALA A 728 -16.40 10.12 20.17
CA ALA A 728 -15.38 9.13 20.47
C ALA A 728 -15.83 8.16 21.57
N ARG A 729 -16.41 8.71 22.64
CA ARG A 729 -16.93 7.95 23.78
C ARG A 729 -18.07 7.03 23.36
N LYS A 730 -18.98 7.52 22.51
CA LYS A 730 -20.10 6.74 22.00
C LYS A 730 -19.61 5.50 21.25
N ILE A 731 -18.63 5.67 20.35
CA ILE A 731 -18.02 4.54 19.65
C ILE A 731 -17.31 3.60 20.65
N ALA A 732 -16.56 4.13 21.60
CA ALA A 732 -15.90 3.33 22.62
C ALA A 732 -16.90 2.49 23.45
N ASP A 733 -18.02 3.07 23.86
CA ASP A 733 -19.08 2.37 24.60
C ASP A 733 -19.76 1.30 23.73
N ASN A 734 -19.96 1.56 22.44
CA ASN A 734 -20.43 0.57 21.46
C ASN A 734 -19.48 -0.63 21.34
N LEU A 735 -18.16 -0.40 21.36
CA LEU A 735 -17.13 -1.45 21.25
C LEU A 735 -17.09 -2.41 22.43
N ILE A 736 -17.57 -1.99 23.61
CA ILE A 736 -17.63 -2.83 24.83
C ILE A 736 -19.07 -3.24 25.20
N GLY A 737 -20.04 -3.01 24.30
CA GLY A 737 -21.43 -3.42 24.48
C GLY A 737 -22.21 -2.59 25.50
N LYS A 738 -21.72 -1.40 25.86
CA LYS A 738 -22.47 -0.39 26.64
C LYS A 738 -23.38 0.48 25.77
N GLY A 739 -23.25 0.35 24.46
CA GLY A 739 -24.14 0.97 23.47
C GLY A 739 -25.56 0.43 23.48
N PRO A 740 -26.48 1.06 22.73
CA PRO A 740 -27.88 0.65 22.66
C PRO A 740 -28.04 -0.72 21.98
N PHE A 741 -27.14 -1.08 21.06
CA PHE A 741 -27.19 -2.30 20.26
C PHE A 741 -26.17 -3.35 20.71
N LYS A 742 -26.44 -4.63 20.38
CA LYS A 742 -25.54 -5.75 20.68
C LYS A 742 -24.19 -5.57 19.99
N ILE A 743 -23.11 -5.89 20.70
CA ILE A 743 -21.74 -5.90 20.16
C ILE A 743 -21.67 -6.66 18.82
N ASN A 744 -20.89 -6.15 17.86
CA ASN A 744 -20.73 -6.73 16.52
C ASN A 744 -22.05 -6.92 15.73
N SER A 745 -23.13 -6.21 16.08
CA SER A 745 -24.36 -6.22 15.29
C SER A 745 -24.31 -5.24 14.11
N ARG A 746 -25.17 -5.46 13.11
CA ARG A 746 -25.35 -4.54 11.99
C ARG A 746 -25.75 -3.14 12.48
N GLN A 747 -26.64 -3.04 13.47
CA GLN A 747 -27.07 -1.76 14.02
C GLN A 747 -25.92 -1.01 14.71
N THR A 748 -25.04 -1.71 15.44
CA THR A 748 -23.82 -1.09 16.00
C THR A 748 -22.91 -0.56 14.89
N ALA A 749 -22.76 -1.32 13.79
CA ALA A 749 -21.94 -0.87 12.67
C ALA A 749 -22.53 0.38 11.98
N ILE A 750 -23.85 0.42 11.80
CA ILE A 750 -24.57 1.60 11.30
C ILE A 750 -24.36 2.79 12.26
N ASP A 751 -24.51 2.59 13.56
CA ASP A 751 -24.38 3.65 14.56
C ASP A 751 -22.97 4.27 14.62
N ASN A 752 -21.94 3.41 14.60
CA ASN A 752 -20.55 3.85 14.55
C ASN A 752 -20.25 4.60 13.25
N SER A 753 -20.72 4.08 12.11
CA SER A 753 -20.56 4.72 10.80
C SER A 753 -21.24 6.09 10.74
N ALA A 754 -22.47 6.18 11.25
CA ALA A 754 -23.23 7.44 11.29
C ALA A 754 -22.55 8.45 12.21
N THR A 755 -22.06 8.01 13.36
CA THR A 755 -21.33 8.86 14.31
C THR A 755 -20.03 9.38 13.69
N LEU A 756 -19.24 8.53 13.01
CA LEU A 756 -18.03 8.92 12.30
C LEU A 756 -18.32 9.92 11.18
N VAL A 757 -19.24 9.61 10.27
CA VAL A 757 -19.48 10.45 9.08
C VAL A 757 -20.10 11.80 9.45
N ARG A 758 -21.00 11.86 10.44
CA ARG A 758 -21.51 13.13 10.98
C ARG A 758 -20.39 13.96 11.60
N TYR A 759 -19.48 13.34 12.34
CA TYR A 759 -18.29 14.02 12.86
C TYR A 759 -17.43 14.56 11.72
N LEU A 760 -17.09 13.74 10.71
CA LEU A 760 -16.28 14.17 9.57
C LEU A 760 -16.93 15.33 8.79
N SER A 761 -18.24 15.27 8.56
CA SER A 761 -18.99 16.35 7.92
C SER A 761 -18.97 17.65 8.74
N SER A 762 -19.22 17.57 10.05
CA SER A 762 -19.11 18.72 10.96
C SER A 762 -17.68 19.26 11.02
N TYR A 763 -16.67 18.37 11.03
CA TYR A 763 -15.26 18.74 11.06
C TYR A 763 -14.87 19.50 9.79
N HIS A 764 -15.27 18.98 8.63
CA HIS A 764 -15.05 19.62 7.34
C HIS A 764 -15.66 21.02 7.31
N GLN A 765 -16.94 21.17 7.69
CA GLN A 765 -17.62 22.47 7.65
C GLN A 765 -17.02 23.53 8.60
N LYS A 766 -16.48 23.11 9.75
CA LYS A 766 -16.05 24.04 10.82
C LYS A 766 -14.55 24.34 10.81
N PHE A 767 -13.72 23.37 10.44
CA PHE A 767 -12.28 23.44 10.66
C PHE A 767 -11.44 23.24 9.40
N PHE A 768 -12.00 22.64 8.34
CA PHE A 768 -11.28 22.54 7.08
C PHE A 768 -11.19 23.94 6.46
N VAL A 769 -9.98 24.40 6.19
CA VAL A 769 -9.74 25.75 5.68
C VAL A 769 -10.23 25.91 4.23
N GLY A 770 -10.35 24.79 3.51
CA GLY A 770 -10.79 24.76 2.13
C GLY A 770 -9.67 25.09 1.14
N PRO A 771 -10.00 25.15 -0.15
CA PRO A 771 -9.04 25.53 -1.18
C PRO A 771 -8.47 26.92 -0.92
N ALA A 772 -7.23 27.13 -1.37
CA ALA A 772 -6.58 28.42 -1.26
C ALA A 772 -7.42 29.47 -2.00
N LYS A 773 -8.02 30.40 -1.27
CA LYS A 773 -9.01 31.37 -1.78
C LYS A 773 -8.40 32.42 -2.72
N ILE A 774 -7.20 32.19 -3.21
CA ILE A 774 -6.50 33.00 -4.19
C ILE A 774 -6.62 32.44 -5.61
N LEU A 775 -7.06 31.19 -5.75
CA LEU A 775 -7.11 30.47 -7.02
C LEU A 775 -8.41 30.76 -7.79
N ALA A 776 -8.32 30.71 -9.12
CA ALA A 776 -9.42 31.04 -10.03
C ALA A 776 -10.46 29.92 -10.20
N ASP A 777 -10.11 28.68 -9.89
CA ASP A 777 -10.95 27.50 -10.13
C ASP A 777 -11.54 26.97 -8.81
N ASP A 778 -12.88 26.87 -8.77
CA ASP A 778 -13.65 26.31 -7.64
C ASP A 778 -13.67 24.76 -7.68
N SER A 779 -13.07 24.13 -8.72
CA SER A 779 -13.05 22.67 -8.92
C SER A 779 -12.31 21.87 -7.84
N HIS A 780 -11.59 22.54 -6.94
CA HIS A 780 -10.79 21.88 -5.90
C HIS A 780 -11.60 21.29 -4.74
N ASP A 781 -12.89 21.61 -4.61
CA ASP A 781 -13.81 20.97 -3.65
C ASP A 781 -14.30 19.58 -4.12
N GLU A 782 -14.05 19.19 -5.38
CA GLU A 782 -14.52 17.91 -5.95
C GLU A 782 -13.86 16.66 -5.33
N PHE A 783 -12.71 16.82 -4.63
CA PHE A 783 -11.98 15.67 -4.09
C PHE A 783 -12.68 15.04 -2.87
N LEU A 784 -13.61 15.76 -2.23
CA LEU A 784 -14.20 15.41 -0.93
C LEU A 784 -15.72 15.42 -0.95
N GLU A 785 -16.33 14.35 -1.44
CA GLU A 785 -17.78 14.13 -1.40
C GLU A 785 -18.29 13.71 0.01
N VAL A 786 -17.89 14.39 1.08
CA VAL A 786 -18.28 14.04 2.47
C VAL A 786 -19.80 14.08 2.64
N ASN A 787 -20.48 14.99 1.93
CA ASN A 787 -21.95 15.08 1.93
C ASN A 787 -22.61 13.84 1.29
N VAL A 788 -22.03 13.29 0.22
CA VAL A 788 -22.53 12.05 -0.41
C VAL A 788 -22.38 10.86 0.55
N LEU A 789 -21.32 10.84 1.36
CA LEU A 789 -21.14 9.83 2.41
C LEU A 789 -22.18 10.00 3.52
N LEU A 790 -22.46 11.24 3.93
CA LEU A 790 -23.49 11.54 4.93
C LEU A 790 -24.87 11.08 4.46
N ASP A 791 -25.23 11.35 3.21
CA ASP A 791 -26.48 10.89 2.59
C ASP A 791 -26.54 9.36 2.53
N TYR A 792 -25.45 8.70 2.14
CA TYR A 792 -25.37 7.25 2.07
C TYR A 792 -25.61 6.60 3.43
N VAL A 793 -24.92 7.07 4.48
CA VAL A 793 -25.07 6.51 5.82
C VAL A 793 -26.45 6.85 6.39
N THR A 794 -26.96 8.06 6.18
CA THR A 794 -28.30 8.46 6.65
C THR A 794 -29.39 7.59 6.04
N ARG A 795 -29.37 7.38 4.71
CA ARG A 795 -30.31 6.45 4.05
C ARG A 795 -30.17 5.02 4.56
N THR A 796 -28.95 4.57 4.82
CA THR A 796 -28.71 3.21 5.34
C THR A 796 -29.26 3.05 6.76
N SER A 797 -29.12 4.08 7.59
CA SER A 797 -29.71 4.17 8.93
C SER A 797 -31.24 4.18 8.90
N GLU A 798 -31.85 4.98 8.01
CA GLU A 798 -33.30 5.10 7.91
C GLU A 798 -33.98 3.83 7.39
N ASN A 799 -33.30 3.11 6.49
CA ASN A 799 -33.79 1.85 5.91
C ASN A 799 -33.65 0.64 6.86
N ASP A 800 -32.87 0.75 7.95
CA ASP A 800 -32.77 -0.31 8.95
C ASP A 800 -33.87 -0.13 10.00
N GLU A 801 -34.86 -1.03 9.97
CA GLU A 801 -36.07 -0.92 10.80
C GLU A 801 -35.77 -0.87 12.30
N ALA A 802 -34.84 -1.71 12.78
CA ALA A 802 -34.46 -1.77 14.19
C ALA A 802 -33.74 -0.49 14.63
N TYR A 803 -32.84 0.02 13.79
CA TYR A 803 -32.14 1.29 14.03
C TYR A 803 -33.11 2.48 14.04
N SER A 804 -33.97 2.57 13.02
CA SER A 804 -34.95 3.64 12.85
C SER A 804 -35.99 3.66 13.98
N LYS A 805 -36.48 2.48 14.39
CA LYS A 805 -37.41 2.33 15.51
C LYS A 805 -36.82 2.85 16.83
N LEU A 806 -35.57 2.46 17.13
CA LEU A 806 -34.88 2.94 18.33
C LEU A 806 -34.83 4.46 18.36
N HIS A 807 -34.33 5.09 17.29
CA HIS A 807 -34.13 6.54 17.28
C HIS A 807 -35.45 7.33 17.27
N LYS A 808 -36.53 6.78 16.72
CA LYS A 808 -37.87 7.35 16.87
C LYS A 808 -38.32 7.32 18.33
N LEU A 809 -38.14 6.19 19.01
CA LEU A 809 -38.47 6.05 20.43
C LEU A 809 -37.63 6.98 21.32
N GLU A 810 -36.34 7.13 21.05
CA GLU A 810 -35.47 8.07 21.79
C GLU A 810 -35.84 9.54 21.54
N ALA A 811 -36.34 9.88 20.34
CA ALA A 811 -36.83 11.22 20.03
C ALA A 811 -38.18 11.52 20.69
N GLU A 812 -39.06 10.53 20.79
CA GLU A 812 -40.36 10.64 21.44
C GLU A 812 -40.25 10.64 22.98
N TYR A 813 -39.33 9.84 23.52
CA TYR A 813 -39.09 9.67 24.97
C TYR A 813 -37.62 9.95 25.33
N PRO A 814 -37.16 11.22 25.33
CA PRO A 814 -35.79 11.57 25.66
C PRO A 814 -35.43 11.25 27.12
N GLU A 815 -34.14 10.98 27.37
CA GLU A 815 -33.62 10.72 28.72
C GLU A 815 -33.91 11.90 29.66
N GLY A 816 -34.53 11.60 30.80
CA GLY A 816 -34.97 12.57 31.80
C GLY A 816 -36.45 12.98 31.71
N LEU A 817 -37.17 12.60 30.65
CA LEU A 817 -38.61 12.84 30.55
C LEU A 817 -39.36 12.05 31.65
N GLU A 818 -40.30 12.71 32.32
CA GLU A 818 -41.22 12.05 33.25
C GLU A 818 -42.51 11.70 32.51
N VAL A 819 -42.90 10.42 32.58
CA VAL A 819 -44.08 9.87 31.91
C VAL A 819 -44.88 9.04 32.89
N GLU A 820 -46.20 9.05 32.74
CA GLU A 820 -47.06 8.08 33.41
C GLU A 820 -47.02 6.76 32.64
N ALA A 821 -46.74 5.68 33.36
CA ALA A 821 -46.62 4.34 32.80
C ALA A 821 -47.52 3.36 33.56
N GLN A 822 -48.15 2.46 32.83
CA GLN A 822 -49.00 1.42 33.38
C GLN A 822 -48.18 0.16 33.68
N ILE A 823 -48.39 -0.44 34.84
CA ILE A 823 -47.75 -1.69 35.26
C ILE A 823 -48.36 -2.88 34.52
N VAL A 824 -47.53 -3.60 33.78
CA VAL A 824 -47.95 -4.75 32.95
C VAL A 824 -47.53 -6.08 33.55
N SER A 825 -46.44 -6.10 34.32
CA SER A 825 -45.99 -7.31 35.02
C SER A 825 -45.15 -6.95 36.25
N VAL A 826 -45.46 -7.59 37.38
CA VAL A 826 -44.71 -7.45 38.63
C VAL A 826 -43.81 -8.68 38.81
N GLN A 827 -42.52 -8.46 39.06
CA GLN A 827 -41.53 -9.51 39.31
C GLN A 827 -40.79 -9.24 40.62
N ASN A 828 -40.16 -10.27 41.18
CA ASN A 828 -39.44 -10.15 42.46
C ASN A 828 -38.30 -9.11 42.43
N TYR A 829 -37.73 -8.84 41.25
CA TYR A 829 -36.61 -7.93 41.04
C TYR A 829 -37.02 -6.53 40.51
N GLY A 830 -38.29 -6.32 40.17
CA GLY A 830 -38.76 -5.05 39.59
C GLY A 830 -40.11 -5.17 38.89
N VAL A 831 -40.55 -4.08 38.28
CA VAL A 831 -41.86 -3.99 37.62
C VAL A 831 -41.68 -3.56 36.17
N PHE A 832 -42.33 -4.29 35.25
CA PHE A 832 -42.42 -3.93 33.85
C PHE A 832 -43.59 -2.97 33.63
N VAL A 833 -43.31 -1.87 32.95
CA VAL A 833 -44.29 -0.83 32.67
C VAL A 833 -44.32 -0.50 31.17
N GLU A 834 -45.49 -0.10 30.69
CA GLU A 834 -45.74 0.38 29.33
C GLU A 834 -46.28 1.81 29.36
N PHE A 835 -45.91 2.64 28.39
CA PHE A 835 -46.32 4.04 28.28
C PHE A 835 -46.36 4.49 26.81
N GLY A 836 -47.33 5.33 26.48
CA GLY A 836 -47.49 5.89 25.13
C GLY A 836 -47.68 4.83 24.03
N LEU A 837 -47.24 5.12 22.80
CA LEU A 837 -47.58 4.30 21.62
C LEU A 837 -46.72 3.04 21.44
N GLU A 838 -45.53 2.96 22.03
CA GLU A 838 -44.65 1.78 22.00
C GLU A 838 -43.57 1.78 23.13
N GLY A 839 -43.72 2.65 24.15
CA GLY A 839 -42.78 2.76 25.26
C GLY A 839 -42.95 1.60 26.23
N ARG A 840 -41.87 0.88 26.52
CA ARG A 840 -41.83 -0.17 27.54
C ARG A 840 -40.51 -0.19 28.27
N GLY A 841 -40.50 -0.55 29.54
CA GLY A 841 -39.27 -0.59 30.32
C GLY A 841 -39.40 -1.31 31.65
N LEU A 842 -38.26 -1.50 32.31
CA LEU A 842 -38.17 -2.14 33.62
C LEU A 842 -37.81 -1.09 34.67
N VAL A 843 -38.67 -0.93 35.68
CA VAL A 843 -38.35 -0.20 36.91
C VAL A 843 -37.75 -1.21 37.90
N ARG A 844 -36.44 -1.09 38.17
CA ARG A 844 -35.76 -1.99 39.10
C ARG A 844 -36.12 -1.67 40.55
N LYS A 845 -36.31 -2.70 41.37
CA LYS A 845 -36.50 -2.53 42.81
C LYS A 845 -35.23 -1.97 43.43
N SER A 846 -35.26 -0.72 43.90
CA SER A 846 -34.09 -0.08 44.53
C SER A 846 -33.79 -0.70 45.88
N SER A 847 -32.56 -1.20 46.06
CA SER A 847 -32.04 -1.74 47.32
C SER A 847 -31.59 -0.65 48.32
N HIS A 848 -31.48 0.61 47.88
CA HIS A 848 -30.83 1.69 48.65
C HIS A 848 -31.83 2.67 49.30
N SER A 849 -33.13 2.53 49.05
CA SER A 849 -34.16 3.39 49.66
C SER A 849 -35.27 2.56 50.29
N HIS A 850 -35.44 2.68 51.60
CA HIS A 850 -36.50 1.99 52.35
C HIS A 850 -37.93 2.45 51.98
N ILE A 851 -38.08 3.65 51.42
CA ILE A 851 -39.38 4.22 51.04
C ILE A 851 -39.85 3.61 49.72
N LEU A 852 -39.02 3.62 48.67
CA LEU A 852 -39.37 3.03 47.38
C LEU A 852 -39.57 1.52 47.51
N SER A 853 -38.76 0.83 48.33
CA SER A 853 -38.90 -0.64 48.49
C SER A 853 -40.21 -1.07 49.16
N LYS A 854 -40.83 -0.23 49.99
CA LYS A 854 -42.18 -0.45 50.52
C LYS A 854 -43.26 -0.24 49.45
N ALA A 855 -43.14 0.82 48.64
CA ALA A 855 -44.07 1.08 47.53
C ALA A 855 -44.05 -0.05 46.48
N PHE A 856 -42.89 -0.65 46.23
CA PHE A 856 -42.75 -1.80 45.33
C PHE A 856 -43.51 -3.05 45.79
N ASN A 857 -43.78 -3.20 47.09
CA ASN A 857 -44.52 -4.36 47.62
C ASN A 857 -46.04 -4.18 47.53
N SER A 858 -46.53 -2.98 47.19
CA SER A 858 -47.95 -2.65 47.05
C SER A 858 -48.40 -2.46 45.60
N PHE A 859 -47.51 -2.63 44.62
CA PHE A 859 -47.84 -2.48 43.20
C PHE A 859 -48.54 -3.72 42.66
N GLU A 860 -49.66 -3.51 41.99
CA GLU A 860 -50.44 -4.53 41.29
C GLU A 860 -50.39 -4.31 39.77
N THR A 861 -50.72 -5.36 39.02
CA THR A 861 -50.79 -5.25 37.56
C THR A 861 -52.01 -4.39 37.18
N GLY A 862 -51.79 -3.36 36.37
CA GLY A 862 -52.80 -2.37 35.98
C GLY A 862 -52.65 -1.00 36.64
N ASP A 863 -51.85 -0.89 37.71
CA ASP A 863 -51.58 0.39 38.40
C ASP A 863 -50.80 1.37 37.49
N TRP A 864 -50.98 2.67 37.74
CA TRP A 864 -50.24 3.74 37.05
C TRP A 864 -49.16 4.32 37.95
N VAL A 865 -47.96 4.49 37.42
CA VAL A 865 -46.80 5.02 38.13
C VAL A 865 -46.11 6.10 37.30
N SER A 866 -45.65 7.16 37.97
CA SER A 866 -44.78 8.15 37.35
C SER A 866 -43.35 7.61 37.32
N VAL A 867 -42.74 7.63 36.13
CA VAL A 867 -41.38 7.14 35.91
C VAL A 867 -40.58 8.15 35.12
N ARG A 868 -39.31 8.29 35.48
CA ARG A 868 -38.32 9.02 34.69
C ARG A 868 -37.66 8.08 33.69
N VAL A 869 -37.72 8.46 32.42
CA VAL A 869 -37.12 7.73 31.30
C VAL A 869 -35.60 7.83 31.36
N GLY A 870 -34.93 6.69 31.38
CA GLY A 870 -33.48 6.56 31.23
C GLY A 870 -33.10 6.02 29.85
N LYS A 871 -31.88 5.52 29.70
CA LYS A 871 -31.40 4.98 28.41
C LYS A 871 -32.16 3.74 27.94
N TYR A 872 -32.45 3.67 26.64
CA TYR A 872 -32.99 2.48 26.00
C TYR A 872 -31.93 1.38 25.87
N SER A 873 -32.34 0.13 26.10
CA SER A 873 -31.52 -1.07 25.85
C SER A 873 -32.18 -1.93 24.79
N ALA A 874 -31.57 -2.07 23.61
CA ALA A 874 -32.10 -2.97 22.57
C ALA A 874 -31.99 -4.44 22.98
N GLN A 875 -31.02 -4.80 23.83
CA GLN A 875 -30.88 -6.16 24.37
C GLN A 875 -32.12 -6.59 25.17
N HIS A 876 -32.72 -5.66 25.92
CA HIS A 876 -33.95 -5.90 26.67
C HIS A 876 -35.19 -5.32 25.98
N SER A 877 -34.99 -4.74 24.79
CA SER A 877 -35.98 -4.04 23.99
C SER A 877 -36.86 -3.06 24.78
N GLY A 878 -36.27 -2.29 25.69
CA GLY A 878 -37.00 -1.36 26.55
C GLY A 878 -36.11 -0.34 27.27
N PHE A 879 -36.74 0.67 27.86
CA PHE A 879 -36.10 1.75 28.61
C PHE A 879 -35.69 1.29 30.02
N ASN A 880 -34.55 1.78 30.50
CA ASN A 880 -34.27 1.78 31.94
C ASN A 880 -35.09 2.90 32.58
N LEU A 881 -35.90 2.58 33.57
CA LEU A 881 -36.81 3.54 34.18
C LEU A 881 -36.53 3.66 35.67
N THR A 882 -36.67 4.87 36.18
CA THR A 882 -36.55 5.15 37.62
C THR A 882 -37.87 5.68 38.14
N LEU A 883 -38.37 5.12 39.24
CA LEU A 883 -39.57 5.63 39.89
C LEU A 883 -39.29 7.05 40.42
N THR A 884 -40.20 7.99 40.17
CA THR A 884 -40.12 9.38 40.61
C THR A 884 -41.02 9.67 41.80
#